data_AF-A0A7J8NDS2-F1
#
_entry.id   AF-A0A7J8NDS2-F1
#
_cell.length_a   1.000
_cell.length_b   1.000
_cell.length_c   1.000
_cell.angle_alpha   90.00
_cell.angle_beta   90.00
_cell.angle_gamma   90.00
#
_symmetry.space_group_name_H-M   'P 1'
#
loop_
_entity.id
_entity.type
_entity.pdbx_description
1 polymer ?
#
loop_
_entity_poly.entity_id
_entity_poly.type
_entity_poly.pdbx_seq_one_letter_code
_entity_poly.pdbx_strand_id
1 'polypeptide(L)'
;MHGSGGRVSAVVTMTPTSKVKKALGLRMLKRSPSRRMSISSVNGGGSTPSVSPISHHGHSNSVSFYSSGGFSTVPTRPRRPLTSAEIMRQQMRVTEQSDNRLRKTLMRTLVGQMGRRSETIILPLELLRQLKPSEFNDMSDYHFWQRRQLKILEAGLLNHPLIPLEKSNSLAKRLREIIRSSKSKPIDTGKNSDTMRTLCNCVVSLSWRSANETSSDACHWADGFPLNIHIYISLLQAIFDIRDETLVLDEVDELLELMKKTWSTLGINRSIHNVCFTWVLFQQYVATNQMEPDLLCAAYNMLTEVAIDAKKIDREAAYVKLLMSMLVSMQKWAEMRLLHYHEYFNKTTVGGVENLLPLALSSMKILGEDLTIKEGEGSKKGDTMLVDSTSDCVDHYIRSSLKNAFAKIIANENLKNAKVGERAEVSEALLQLAKETEDLAVRERELFSPILKRWHPTAAGVAAVTLHQCYGAVLKQYLAGTSILNSEIVEVLQRAAKLEKVLVQMVVEDSEECEDGGKGIVREMMPYEVDSIIMKLLRQWLDERLNQAKELLCRVKETETWNPKSKSEPYAQSVVELMSIAKEMVNGFFEIPIGITDDSVLDLAEGLEQLIQEYTTFVASCGSKQSYLPSLPPLTRCNGDSKLFKLWRKANPCTTRVAEINQFMKTEGQHPRPSTSRGTQRLYI
;
A
#
# COMPACT_ATOMS: atom_id res chain seq x y z
N MET A 1 -41.66 -48.85 40.71
CA MET A 1 -42.38 -48.00 41.68
C MET A 1 -41.53 -46.76 41.95
N HIS A 2 -42.17 -45.58 41.84
CA HIS A 2 -41.79 -44.20 42.19
C HIS A 2 -40.29 -43.80 42.14
N GLY A 3 -39.84 -42.82 41.35
CA GLY A 3 -40.49 -41.57 40.96
C GLY A 3 -40.26 -40.49 42.02
N SER A 4 -39.14 -39.75 41.94
CA SER A 4 -38.95 -38.46 42.64
C SER A 4 -38.20 -37.51 41.70
N GLY A 5 -38.98 -36.74 40.94
CA GLY A 5 -38.49 -35.65 40.11
C GLY A 5 -38.22 -34.41 40.95
N GLY A 6 -36.94 -34.04 41.07
CA GLY A 6 -36.53 -32.70 41.47
C GLY A 6 -36.47 -31.80 40.24
N ARG A 7 -37.53 -31.01 40.00
CA ARG A 7 -37.48 -29.88 39.06
C ARG A 7 -36.51 -28.82 39.60
N VAL A 8 -35.28 -28.82 39.12
CA VAL A 8 -34.43 -27.63 39.20
C VAL A 8 -34.99 -26.63 38.19
N SER A 9 -35.73 -25.65 38.68
CA SER A 9 -36.03 -24.44 37.92
C SER A 9 -34.70 -23.72 37.68
N ALA A 10 -34.05 -24.04 36.56
CA ALA A 10 -33.04 -23.18 35.99
C ALA A 10 -33.78 -21.91 35.55
N VAL A 11 -33.79 -20.90 36.42
CA VAL A 11 -34.05 -19.52 36.01
C VAL A 11 -32.91 -19.17 35.08
N VAL A 12 -33.14 -19.38 33.78
CA VAL A 12 -32.25 -18.90 32.74
C VAL A 12 -32.37 -17.38 32.76
N THR A 13 -31.44 -16.73 33.48
CA THR A 13 -31.21 -15.29 33.38
C THR A 13 -30.71 -15.01 31.97
N MET A 14 -31.64 -14.84 31.03
CA MET A 14 -31.38 -14.30 29.71
C MET A 14 -30.87 -12.87 29.92
N THR A 15 -29.56 -12.67 29.85
CA THR A 15 -29.02 -11.34 29.56
C THR A 15 -29.67 -10.88 28.26
N PRO A 16 -30.37 -9.73 28.21
CA PRO A 16 -31.00 -9.27 26.99
C PRO A 16 -29.92 -9.09 25.93
N THR A 17 -29.90 -9.96 24.92
CA THR A 17 -28.95 -9.88 23.82
C THR A 17 -29.49 -8.86 22.82
N SER A 18 -28.74 -7.79 22.59
CA SER A 18 -29.13 -6.77 21.61
C SER A 18 -29.31 -7.36 20.21
N LYS A 19 -30.41 -6.99 19.54
CA LYS A 19 -30.73 -7.45 18.16
C LYS A 19 -29.75 -6.83 17.16
N VAL A 20 -29.50 -5.52 17.28
CA VAL A 20 -28.54 -4.82 16.43
C VAL A 20 -27.14 -5.40 16.59
N LYS A 21 -26.68 -5.64 17.83
CA LYS A 21 -25.36 -6.25 18.02
C LYS A 21 -25.26 -7.66 17.44
N LYS A 22 -26.31 -8.48 17.60
CA LYS A 22 -26.36 -9.82 17.01
C LYS A 22 -26.34 -9.76 15.48
N ALA A 23 -27.10 -8.85 14.87
CA ALA A 23 -27.15 -8.69 13.42
C ALA A 23 -25.82 -8.19 12.83
N LEU A 24 -25.11 -7.35 13.58
CA LEU A 24 -23.85 -6.74 13.13
C LEU A 24 -22.59 -7.47 13.60
N GLY A 25 -22.70 -8.56 14.37
CA GLY A 25 -21.56 -9.29 14.91
C GLY A 25 -20.77 -8.54 15.99
N LEU A 26 -21.39 -7.57 16.67
CA LEU A 26 -20.74 -6.74 17.70
C LEU A 26 -20.68 -7.44 19.05
N ARG A 27 -19.61 -7.22 19.81
CA ARG A 27 -19.40 -7.84 21.13
C ARG A 27 -20.40 -7.35 22.18
N MET A 28 -20.79 -8.26 23.06
CA MET A 28 -21.51 -7.93 24.29
C MET A 28 -20.55 -7.38 25.33
N LEU A 29 -20.92 -6.30 26.02
CA LEU A 29 -20.10 -5.80 27.11
C LEU A 29 -20.10 -6.83 28.24
N LYS A 30 -18.92 -7.25 28.68
CA LYS A 30 -18.78 -8.13 29.85
C LYS A 30 -19.15 -7.35 31.11
N ARG A 31 -20.43 -7.31 31.46
CA ARG A 31 -20.85 -6.85 32.78
C ARG A 31 -20.54 -7.95 33.80
N SER A 32 -19.60 -7.68 34.71
CA SER A 32 -19.45 -8.50 35.91
C SER A 32 -20.81 -8.64 36.59
N PRO A 33 -21.32 -9.84 36.88
CA PRO A 33 -22.61 -10.00 37.52
C PRO A 33 -22.54 -9.33 38.89
N SER A 34 -23.22 -8.20 39.03
CA SER A 34 -23.35 -7.53 40.32
C SER A 34 -24.04 -8.52 41.27
N ARG A 35 -23.34 -8.94 42.33
CA ARG A 35 -23.87 -9.85 43.36
C ARG A 35 -25.20 -9.31 43.86
N ARG A 36 -26.30 -9.91 43.42
CA ARG A 36 -27.61 -9.71 44.01
C ARG A 36 -27.57 -10.39 45.37
N MET A 37 -27.35 -9.62 46.44
CA MET A 37 -27.62 -10.10 47.81
C MET A 37 -29.13 -10.28 47.91
N SER A 38 -29.59 -11.53 47.83
CA SER A 38 -30.94 -11.94 48.20
C SER A 38 -31.04 -11.84 49.73
N ILE A 39 -31.69 -10.79 50.24
CA ILE A 39 -32.20 -10.84 51.62
C ILE A 39 -33.52 -11.60 51.56
N SER A 40 -33.46 -12.86 52.01
CA SER A 40 -34.61 -13.65 52.41
C SER A 40 -35.31 -12.95 53.58
N SER A 41 -36.60 -12.69 53.40
CA SER A 41 -37.54 -12.26 54.42
C SER A 41 -37.59 -13.26 55.58
N VAL A 42 -37.28 -12.80 56.79
CA VAL A 42 -37.65 -13.48 58.05
C VAL A 42 -38.58 -12.55 58.82
N ASN A 43 -39.71 -13.13 59.21
CA ASN A 43 -40.77 -12.56 60.04
C ASN A 43 -40.29 -12.04 61.40
N GLY A 44 -41.05 -11.07 61.92
CA GLY A 44 -41.02 -10.59 63.30
C GLY A 44 -40.70 -9.10 63.32
N GLY A 45 -41.51 -8.18 63.83
CA GLY A 45 -42.69 -8.24 64.68
C GLY A 45 -42.85 -6.82 65.23
N GLY A 46 -44.09 -6.34 65.27
CA GLY A 46 -44.60 -5.15 65.97
C GLY A 46 -43.66 -3.99 66.31
N SER A 47 -43.96 -2.80 65.77
CA SER A 47 -44.35 -1.62 66.58
C SER A 47 -44.68 -0.44 65.65
N THR A 48 -45.83 0.17 65.92
CA THR A 48 -46.36 1.40 65.31
C THR A 48 -45.45 2.61 65.55
N PRO A 49 -45.49 3.64 64.68
CA PRO A 49 -45.27 5.00 65.15
C PRO A 49 -46.51 5.86 64.89
N SER A 50 -47.05 6.39 65.97
CA SER A 50 -48.08 7.42 65.98
C SER A 50 -47.43 8.81 66.09
N VAL A 51 -47.93 9.73 65.26
CA VAL A 51 -48.13 11.17 65.56
C VAL A 51 -46.91 12.10 65.45
N SER A 52 -46.92 12.93 64.40
CA SER A 52 -46.34 14.28 64.32
C SER A 52 -47.24 15.29 65.07
N PRO A 53 -46.96 16.61 65.14
CA PRO A 53 -45.71 17.39 65.03
C PRO A 53 -45.56 18.34 66.26
N ILE A 54 -44.54 19.21 66.31
CA ILE A 54 -44.68 20.63 66.75
C ILE A 54 -43.37 21.38 66.47
N SER A 55 -43.58 22.59 65.95
CA SER A 55 -42.67 23.70 65.65
C SER A 55 -42.05 24.36 66.89
N HIS A 56 -40.83 24.91 66.78
CA HIS A 56 -40.51 26.20 67.38
C HIS A 56 -39.32 26.91 66.68
N HIS A 57 -39.51 28.22 66.49
CA HIS A 57 -38.54 29.21 66.03
C HIS A 57 -37.39 29.44 67.03
N GLY A 58 -36.24 29.90 66.52
CA GLY A 58 -35.21 30.54 67.34
C GLY A 58 -34.01 31.02 66.51
N HIS A 59 -33.91 32.34 66.34
CA HIS A 59 -32.78 33.06 65.74
C HIS A 59 -31.49 32.92 66.55
N SER A 60 -30.31 32.90 65.89
CA SER A 60 -29.24 33.91 66.05
C SER A 60 -27.91 33.49 65.40
N ASN A 61 -27.23 34.50 64.86
CA ASN A 61 -25.90 34.47 64.25
C ASN A 61 -24.78 34.19 65.27
N SER A 62 -23.75 33.46 64.86
CA SER A 62 -22.35 33.82 65.17
C SER A 62 -21.36 33.17 64.21
N VAL A 63 -20.45 33.99 63.70
CA VAL A 63 -19.31 33.70 62.83
C VAL A 63 -18.16 33.12 63.66
N SER A 64 -17.47 32.08 63.19
CA SER A 64 -15.99 32.04 63.03
C SER A 64 -15.42 30.66 62.63
N PHE A 65 -14.27 30.76 61.96
CA PHE A 65 -13.43 29.77 61.27
C PHE A 65 -12.87 28.63 62.16
N TYR A 66 -12.69 27.42 61.59
CA TYR A 66 -11.39 26.75 61.32
C TYR A 66 -11.60 25.27 60.93
N SER A 67 -10.63 24.76 60.17
CA SER A 67 -10.59 23.53 59.37
C SER A 67 -10.54 22.20 60.14
N SER A 68 -10.82 21.14 59.36
CA SER A 68 -10.37 19.74 59.50
C SER A 68 -11.23 18.78 60.35
N GLY A 69 -11.64 17.67 59.72
CA GLY A 69 -12.28 16.53 60.39
C GLY A 69 -13.17 15.75 59.44
N GLY A 70 -12.61 14.76 58.75
CA GLY A 70 -13.34 13.89 57.83
C GLY A 70 -14.45 13.09 58.51
N PHE A 71 -15.54 12.81 57.80
CA PHE A 71 -16.48 11.76 58.19
C PHE A 71 -17.15 11.11 56.99
N SER A 72 -17.07 9.78 57.02
CA SER A 72 -18.05 8.78 56.56
C SER A 72 -18.65 8.91 55.16
N THR A 73 -18.14 8.06 54.26
CA THR A 73 -18.90 7.58 53.10
C THR A 73 -20.19 6.89 53.56
N VAL A 74 -21.30 7.61 53.45
CA VAL A 74 -22.66 7.05 53.51
C VAL A 74 -22.75 5.91 52.47
N PRO A 75 -23.32 4.74 52.79
CA PRO A 75 -23.43 3.66 51.82
C PRO A 75 -24.33 4.13 50.68
N THR A 76 -23.77 4.21 49.47
CA THR A 76 -24.52 4.49 48.25
C THR A 76 -25.60 3.43 48.09
N ARG A 77 -26.86 3.83 48.23
CA ARG A 77 -28.04 3.08 47.77
C ARG A 77 -27.75 2.48 46.39
N PRO A 78 -28.17 1.23 46.10
CA PRO A 78 -27.99 0.64 44.78
C PRO A 78 -28.60 1.59 43.74
N ARG A 79 -27.75 2.15 42.86
CA ARG A 79 -28.18 3.06 41.81
C ARG A 79 -29.16 2.30 40.92
N ARG A 80 -30.34 2.88 40.71
CA ARG A 80 -31.31 2.37 39.73
C ARG A 80 -30.62 2.16 38.37
N PRO A 81 -31.02 1.16 37.58
CA PRO A 81 -30.59 1.08 36.19
C PRO A 81 -30.85 2.41 35.49
N LEU A 82 -29.87 2.91 34.75
CA LEU A 82 -30.02 4.15 33.99
C LEU A 82 -31.04 3.92 32.87
N THR A 83 -31.87 4.94 32.62
CA THR A 83 -32.75 4.96 31.45
C THR A 83 -31.94 5.21 30.17
N SER A 84 -32.44 4.82 29.00
CA SER A 84 -31.75 5.05 27.71
C SER A 84 -31.43 6.53 27.47
N ALA A 85 -32.30 7.45 27.91
CA ALA A 85 -32.04 8.89 27.85
C ALA A 85 -30.92 9.35 28.81
N GLU A 86 -30.81 8.73 29.99
CA GLU A 86 -29.71 9.01 30.94
C GLU A 86 -28.38 8.46 30.42
N ILE A 87 -28.39 7.28 29.78
CA ILE A 87 -27.23 6.70 29.11
C ILE A 87 -26.78 7.64 27.99
N MET A 88 -27.67 7.99 27.05
CA MET A 88 -27.35 8.89 25.93
C MET A 88 -26.78 10.23 26.40
N ARG A 89 -27.36 10.83 27.46
CA ARG A 89 -26.84 12.05 28.08
C ARG A 89 -25.39 11.89 28.56
N GLN A 90 -25.08 10.79 29.26
CA GLN A 90 -23.72 10.51 29.73
C GLN A 90 -22.76 10.33 28.56
N GLN A 91 -23.16 9.59 27.52
CA GLN A 91 -22.32 9.35 26.35
C GLN A 91 -22.03 10.62 25.56
N MET A 92 -23.02 11.51 25.45
CA MET A 92 -22.85 12.84 24.85
C MET A 92 -22.15 13.86 25.76
N ARG A 93 -21.69 13.45 26.96
CA ARG A 93 -21.02 14.31 27.95
C ARG A 93 -21.85 15.55 28.36
N VAL A 94 -23.17 15.42 28.37
CA VAL A 94 -24.09 16.50 28.77
C VAL A 94 -24.25 16.50 30.28
N THR A 95 -24.02 17.64 30.95
CA THR A 95 -24.11 17.73 32.41
C THR A 95 -25.56 17.56 32.90
N GLU A 96 -25.75 16.93 34.07
CA GLU A 96 -27.08 16.70 34.62
C GLU A 96 -27.81 18.03 34.92
N GLN A 97 -27.08 19.06 35.35
CA GLN A 97 -27.63 20.40 35.54
C GLN A 97 -28.18 20.98 34.23
N SER A 98 -27.43 20.84 33.12
CA SER A 98 -27.87 21.36 31.82
C SER A 98 -29.07 20.58 31.25
N ASP A 99 -29.09 19.26 31.40
CA ASP A 99 -30.22 18.40 31.01
C ASP A 99 -31.46 18.70 31.85
N ASN A 100 -31.32 18.83 33.18
CA ASN A 100 -32.44 19.17 34.07
C ASN A 100 -33.02 20.55 33.76
N ARG A 101 -32.18 21.53 33.45
CA ARG A 101 -32.62 22.86 32.99
C ARG A 101 -33.40 22.74 31.69
N LEU A 102 -32.88 21.98 30.72
CA LEU A 102 -33.54 21.74 29.43
C LEU A 102 -34.90 21.06 29.59
N ARG A 103 -34.97 19.97 30.37
CA ARG A 103 -36.22 19.23 30.64
C ARG A 103 -37.26 20.10 31.34
N LYS A 104 -36.88 20.86 32.36
CA LYS A 104 -37.80 21.79 33.05
C LYS A 104 -38.38 22.82 32.09
N THR A 105 -37.55 23.38 31.23
CA THR A 105 -37.97 24.33 30.19
C THR A 105 -38.91 23.67 29.20
N LEU A 106 -38.55 22.53 28.63
CA LEU A 106 -39.41 21.82 27.68
C LEU A 106 -40.75 21.40 28.28
N MET A 107 -40.78 20.95 29.53
CA MET A 107 -42.03 20.65 30.22
C MET A 107 -42.92 21.91 30.37
N ARG A 108 -42.34 23.07 30.67
CA ARG A 108 -43.10 24.34 30.70
C ARG A 108 -43.61 24.73 29.30
N THR A 109 -42.80 24.55 28.26
CA THR A 109 -43.21 24.76 26.87
C THR A 109 -44.38 23.87 26.48
N LEU A 110 -44.28 22.57 26.77
CA LEU A 110 -45.28 21.57 26.39
C LEU A 110 -46.60 21.79 27.13
N VAL A 111 -46.55 22.11 28.42
CA VAL A 111 -47.75 22.43 29.23
C VAL A 111 -48.49 23.66 28.69
N GLY A 112 -47.77 24.63 28.12
CA GLY A 112 -48.35 25.80 27.45
C GLY A 112 -48.78 25.58 25.99
N GLN A 113 -48.54 24.39 25.42
CA GLN A 113 -48.77 24.04 24.01
C GLN A 113 -49.53 22.70 23.86
N MET A 114 -50.35 22.33 24.86
CA MET A 114 -51.11 21.07 24.89
C MET A 114 -51.82 20.81 23.55
N GLY A 115 -51.43 19.72 22.86
CA GLY A 115 -52.03 19.28 21.59
C GLY A 115 -51.20 19.53 20.33
N ARG A 116 -50.10 20.30 20.37
CA ARG A 116 -49.20 20.46 19.20
C ARG A 116 -48.21 19.30 19.08
N ARG A 117 -47.94 18.84 17.85
CA ARG A 117 -46.92 17.82 17.56
C ARG A 117 -45.53 18.33 17.99
N SER A 118 -44.68 17.48 18.57
CA SER A 118 -43.32 17.83 18.98
C SER A 118 -42.45 18.39 17.83
N GLU A 119 -42.78 17.98 16.61
CA GLU A 119 -42.20 18.44 15.34
C GLU A 119 -42.42 19.93 15.08
N THR A 120 -43.37 20.57 15.77
CA THR A 120 -43.68 22.00 15.60
C THR A 120 -42.82 22.91 16.48
N ILE A 121 -42.01 22.32 17.38
CA ILE A 121 -41.22 23.05 18.37
C ILE A 121 -39.87 23.45 17.76
N ILE A 122 -39.66 24.75 17.59
CA ILE A 122 -38.36 25.31 17.22
C ILE A 122 -37.50 25.38 18.48
N LEU A 123 -36.79 24.29 18.76
CA LEU A 123 -36.09 24.09 20.03
C LEU A 123 -35.18 25.27 20.42
N PRO A 124 -34.26 25.77 19.57
CA PRO A 124 -33.39 26.89 19.96
C PRO A 124 -34.16 28.17 20.31
N LEU A 125 -35.28 28.43 19.63
CA LEU A 125 -36.11 29.62 19.90
C LEU A 125 -36.82 29.51 21.25
N GLU A 126 -37.42 28.36 21.54
CA GLU A 126 -38.13 28.16 22.81
C GLU A 126 -37.18 28.21 24.00
N LEU A 127 -35.96 27.72 23.83
CA LEU A 127 -34.92 27.86 24.85
C LEU A 127 -34.55 29.32 25.10
N LEU A 128 -34.36 30.12 24.05
CA LEU A 128 -34.08 31.55 24.15
C LEU A 128 -35.22 32.33 24.83
N ARG A 129 -36.48 31.91 24.65
CA ARG A 129 -37.66 32.55 25.23
C ARG A 129 -37.81 32.30 26.73
N GLN A 130 -37.39 31.14 27.19
CA GLN A 130 -37.77 30.65 28.52
C GLN A 130 -36.65 30.66 29.54
N LEU A 131 -35.40 30.51 29.08
CA LEU A 131 -34.24 30.52 29.97
C LEU A 131 -33.76 31.93 30.24
N LYS A 132 -33.74 32.30 31.53
CA LYS A 132 -33.29 33.62 32.00
C LYS A 132 -31.81 33.61 32.39
N PRO A 133 -31.11 34.76 32.38
CA PRO A 133 -29.72 34.85 32.82
C PRO A 133 -29.47 34.30 34.23
N SER A 134 -30.47 34.40 35.12
CA SER A 134 -30.41 33.87 36.50
C SER A 134 -30.28 32.35 36.60
N GLU A 135 -30.48 31.60 35.51
CA GLU A 135 -30.35 30.14 35.47
C GLU A 135 -28.95 29.66 35.05
N PHE A 136 -27.99 30.60 34.97
CA PHE A 136 -26.61 30.37 34.56
C PHE A 136 -25.64 30.84 35.66
N ASN A 137 -24.42 30.32 35.64
CA ASN A 137 -23.43 30.62 36.66
C ASN A 137 -22.96 32.08 36.59
N ASP A 138 -22.80 32.60 35.38
CA ASP A 138 -22.42 33.98 35.11
C ASP A 138 -23.01 34.50 33.78
N MET A 139 -22.89 35.80 33.56
CA MET A 139 -23.40 36.47 32.36
C MET A 139 -22.64 36.08 31.07
N SER A 140 -21.39 35.64 31.19
CA SER A 140 -20.57 35.23 30.04
C SER A 140 -20.98 33.85 29.52
N ASP A 141 -21.26 32.91 30.42
CA ASP A 141 -21.80 31.57 30.13
C ASP A 141 -23.18 31.70 29.49
N TYR A 142 -24.04 32.57 30.03
CA TYR A 142 -25.34 32.89 29.40
C TYR A 142 -25.17 33.44 27.98
N HIS A 143 -24.24 34.39 27.77
CA HIS A 143 -23.99 34.97 26.44
C HIS A 143 -23.43 33.94 25.45
N PHE A 144 -22.49 33.10 25.88
CA PHE A 144 -21.95 32.02 25.07
C PHE A 144 -23.04 31.01 24.67
N TRP A 145 -23.86 30.58 25.63
CA TRP A 145 -24.99 29.71 25.39
C TRP A 145 -26.01 30.33 24.43
N GLN A 146 -26.35 31.62 24.60
CA GLN A 146 -27.26 32.35 23.73
C GLN A 146 -26.75 32.39 22.29
N ARG A 147 -25.46 32.69 22.11
CA ARG A 147 -24.79 32.67 20.79
C ARG A 147 -24.83 31.28 20.16
N ARG A 148 -24.70 30.20 20.95
CA ARG A 148 -24.84 28.84 20.44
C ARG A 148 -26.23 28.57 19.88
N GLN A 149 -27.30 28.99 20.56
CA GLN A 149 -28.68 28.83 20.05
C GLN A 149 -28.89 29.61 18.74
N LEU A 150 -28.40 30.86 18.69
CA LEU A 150 -28.48 31.69 17.49
C LEU A 150 -27.69 31.11 16.31
N LYS A 151 -26.53 30.50 16.55
CA LYS A 151 -25.75 29.79 15.51
C LYS A 151 -26.49 28.57 14.95
N ILE A 152 -27.23 27.83 15.79
CA ILE A 152 -28.04 26.71 15.30
C ILE A 152 -29.16 27.22 14.39
N LEU A 153 -29.83 28.31 14.79
CA LEU A 153 -30.85 28.96 13.96
C LEU A 153 -30.26 29.53 12.66
N GLU A 154 -29.05 30.12 12.72
CA GLU A 154 -28.32 30.59 11.54
C GLU A 154 -28.02 29.44 10.57
N ALA A 155 -27.51 28.32 11.09
CA ALA A 155 -27.19 27.15 10.28
C ALA A 155 -28.44 26.58 9.60
N GLY A 156 -29.54 26.39 10.34
CA GLY A 156 -30.75 25.75 9.83
C GLY A 156 -31.60 26.64 8.93
N LEU A 157 -31.78 27.91 9.30
CA LEU A 157 -32.71 28.79 8.60
C LEU A 157 -32.06 29.66 7.52
N LEU A 158 -30.76 29.96 7.63
CA LEU A 158 -30.08 30.89 6.72
C LEU A 158 -29.07 30.22 5.81
N ASN A 159 -28.26 29.30 6.34
CA ASN A 159 -27.17 28.69 5.59
C ASN A 159 -27.62 27.43 4.84
N HIS A 160 -28.39 26.58 5.52
CA HIS A 160 -28.81 25.28 5.03
C HIS A 160 -30.31 25.02 5.21
N PRO A 161 -31.19 25.93 4.76
CA PRO A 161 -32.63 25.68 4.82
C PRO A 161 -33.00 24.58 3.82
N LEU A 162 -33.97 23.72 4.18
CA LEU A 162 -34.54 22.73 3.25
C LEU A 162 -35.14 23.43 2.02
N ILE A 163 -35.85 24.55 2.24
CA ILE A 163 -36.43 25.37 1.19
C ILE A 163 -35.50 26.56 0.91
N PRO A 164 -34.95 26.69 -0.32
CA PRO A 164 -34.03 27.76 -0.66
C PRO A 164 -34.56 29.16 -0.34
N LEU A 165 -33.66 30.05 0.07
CA LEU A 165 -33.97 31.45 0.35
C LEU A 165 -33.68 32.33 -0.87
N GLU A 166 -34.60 33.25 -1.15
CA GLU A 166 -34.33 34.35 -2.07
C GLU A 166 -33.34 35.34 -1.46
N LYS A 167 -32.42 35.86 -2.27
CA LYS A 167 -31.39 36.83 -1.82
C LYS A 167 -32.00 38.15 -1.31
N SER A 168 -33.20 38.49 -1.75
CA SER A 168 -33.97 39.69 -1.37
C SER A 168 -34.74 39.54 -0.04
N ASN A 169 -34.83 38.33 0.53
CA ASN A 169 -35.70 38.06 1.68
C ASN A 169 -35.39 38.96 2.89
N SER A 170 -36.35 39.81 3.25
CA SER A 170 -36.21 40.82 4.31
C SER A 170 -36.08 40.19 5.70
N LEU A 171 -36.80 39.10 5.97
CA LEU A 171 -36.75 38.37 7.24
C LEU A 171 -35.38 37.72 7.45
N ALA A 172 -34.80 37.15 6.40
CA ALA A 172 -33.46 36.57 6.45
C ALA A 172 -32.38 37.64 6.71
N LYS A 173 -32.48 38.81 6.06
CA LYS A 173 -31.58 39.96 6.32
C LYS A 173 -31.67 40.43 7.77
N ARG A 174 -32.89 40.57 8.29
CA ARG A 174 -33.16 41.01 9.67
C ARG A 174 -32.64 39.99 10.69
N LEU A 175 -32.81 38.69 10.44
CA LEU A 175 -32.25 37.64 11.28
C LEU A 175 -30.71 37.70 11.31
N ARG A 176 -30.06 37.85 10.14
CA ARG A 176 -28.59 38.03 10.07
C ARG A 176 -28.10 39.23 10.86
N GLU A 177 -28.86 40.32 10.85
CA GLU A 177 -28.52 41.53 11.62
C GLU A 177 -28.58 41.29 13.13
N ILE A 178 -29.63 40.64 13.60
CA ILE A 178 -29.78 40.26 15.02
C ILE A 178 -28.65 39.31 15.45
N ILE A 179 -28.30 38.32 14.62
CA ILE A 179 -27.19 37.40 14.93
C ILE A 179 -25.86 38.16 14.98
N ARG A 180 -25.64 39.11 14.06
CA ARG A 180 -24.41 39.93 14.04
C ARG A 180 -24.30 40.82 15.27
N SER A 181 -25.38 41.50 15.67
CA SER A 181 -25.39 42.34 16.86
C SER A 181 -25.21 41.53 18.14
N SER A 182 -25.73 40.29 18.18
CA SER A 182 -25.55 39.38 19.32
C SER A 182 -24.08 38.97 19.58
N LYS A 183 -23.18 39.19 18.62
CA LYS A 183 -21.74 38.86 18.79
C LYS A 183 -21.07 39.75 19.83
N SER A 184 -21.48 41.02 19.95
CA SER A 184 -20.86 41.99 20.86
C SER A 184 -21.59 42.10 22.19
N LYS A 185 -22.91 41.90 22.24
CA LYS A 185 -23.73 41.98 23.46
C LYS A 185 -24.83 40.91 23.47
N PRO A 186 -25.27 40.43 24.66
CA PRO A 186 -26.40 39.51 24.73
C PRO A 186 -27.70 40.19 24.28
N ILE A 187 -28.58 39.42 23.64
CA ILE A 187 -29.94 39.87 23.27
C ILE A 187 -30.78 39.95 24.54
N ASP A 188 -31.54 41.04 24.68
CA ASP A 188 -32.55 41.16 25.71
C ASP A 188 -33.73 40.21 25.41
N THR A 189 -33.92 39.19 26.27
CA THR A 189 -34.98 38.18 26.18
C THR A 189 -36.24 38.57 26.97
N GLY A 190 -36.32 39.80 27.47
CA GLY A 190 -37.48 40.34 28.18
C GLY A 190 -38.75 40.35 27.32
N LYS A 191 -39.92 40.27 27.97
CA LYS A 191 -41.24 40.26 27.30
C LYS A 191 -41.52 41.52 26.46
N ASN A 192 -40.87 42.63 26.80
CA ASN A 192 -41.03 43.93 26.14
C ASN A 192 -39.93 44.20 25.10
N SER A 193 -38.99 43.27 24.89
CA SER A 193 -37.88 43.44 23.95
C SER A 193 -38.37 43.38 22.50
N ASP A 194 -38.22 44.49 21.78
CA ASP A 194 -38.52 44.56 20.34
C ASP A 194 -37.59 43.66 19.53
N THR A 195 -36.34 43.50 19.97
CA THR A 195 -35.37 42.60 19.33
C THR A 195 -35.81 41.14 19.46
N MET A 196 -36.32 40.72 20.63
CA MET A 196 -36.82 39.36 20.84
C MET A 196 -38.11 39.10 20.07
N ARG A 197 -39.04 40.07 20.02
CA ARG A 197 -40.27 39.96 19.20
C ARG A 197 -39.95 39.81 17.73
N THR A 198 -38.98 40.61 17.25
CA THR A 198 -38.48 40.52 15.89
C THR A 198 -37.84 39.17 15.60
N LEU A 199 -36.97 38.69 16.48
CA LEU A 199 -36.31 37.40 16.35
C LEU A 199 -37.34 36.26 16.25
N CYS A 200 -38.35 36.26 17.14
CA CYS A 200 -39.43 35.26 17.10
C CYS A 200 -40.17 35.28 15.77
N ASN A 201 -40.55 36.46 15.28
CA ASN A 201 -41.24 36.60 13.99
C ASN A 201 -40.39 36.07 12.83
N CYS A 202 -39.12 36.48 12.75
CA CYS A 202 -38.21 36.01 11.71
C CYS A 202 -38.04 34.48 11.74
N VAL A 203 -37.78 33.91 12.92
CA VAL A 203 -37.51 32.47 13.06
C VAL A 203 -38.75 31.64 12.72
N VAL A 204 -39.91 31.98 13.26
CA VAL A 204 -41.17 31.26 12.97
C VAL A 204 -41.53 31.38 11.49
N SER A 205 -41.48 32.59 10.92
CA SER A 205 -41.83 32.78 9.50
C SER A 205 -40.88 32.05 8.56
N LEU A 206 -39.60 31.94 8.90
CA LEU A 206 -38.61 31.22 8.09
C LEU A 206 -38.74 29.70 8.23
N SER A 207 -39.13 29.18 9.40
CA SER A 207 -39.27 27.73 9.63
C SER A 207 -40.55 27.12 9.05
N TRP A 208 -41.60 27.90 8.83
CA TRP A 208 -42.90 27.42 8.33
C TRP A 208 -43.14 27.73 6.85
N ARG A 209 -42.05 27.89 6.08
CA ARG A 209 -42.14 28.12 4.64
C ARG A 209 -42.62 26.84 3.95
N SER A 210 -43.41 26.99 2.89
CA SER A 210 -43.86 25.89 2.03
C SER A 210 -43.29 26.11 0.62
N ALA A 211 -42.97 25.01 -0.08
CA ALA A 211 -42.57 25.05 -1.48
C ALA A 211 -43.76 25.25 -2.44
N ASN A 212 -44.98 24.89 -1.99
CA ASN A 212 -46.24 25.09 -2.72
C ASN A 212 -47.14 26.10 -1.98
N GLU A 213 -48.01 26.81 -2.70
CA GLU A 213 -48.95 27.80 -2.12
C GLU A 213 -49.98 27.20 -1.13
N THR A 214 -50.02 25.87 -1.00
CA THR A 214 -50.72 25.19 0.09
C THR A 214 -49.89 25.23 1.37
N SER A 215 -50.53 25.64 2.47
CA SER A 215 -49.92 25.73 3.81
C SER A 215 -49.26 24.39 4.18
N SER A 216 -47.93 24.39 4.32
CA SER A 216 -47.18 23.24 4.84
C SER A 216 -47.54 23.02 6.30
N ASP A 217 -47.90 21.78 6.66
CA ASP A 217 -48.17 21.33 8.03
C ASP A 217 -46.87 20.86 8.74
N ALA A 218 -45.69 21.25 8.22
CA ALA A 218 -44.39 20.85 8.75
C ALA A 218 -43.46 22.04 9.04
N CYS A 219 -42.69 21.93 10.13
CA CYS A 219 -41.74 22.95 10.59
C CYS A 219 -40.31 22.57 10.17
N HIS A 220 -39.73 23.33 9.24
CA HIS A 220 -38.45 23.06 8.58
C HIS A 220 -37.28 23.83 9.21
N TRP A 221 -37.09 23.72 10.54
CA TRP A 221 -36.03 24.47 11.23
C TRP A 221 -34.68 23.75 11.29
N ALA A 222 -34.66 22.41 11.18
CA ALA A 222 -33.47 21.57 11.36
C ALA A 222 -33.35 20.39 10.38
N ASP A 223 -34.23 20.29 9.38
CA ASP A 223 -34.27 19.20 8.40
C ASP A 223 -33.54 19.50 7.09
N GLY A 224 -32.95 20.69 6.96
CA GLY A 224 -32.11 21.04 5.82
C GLY A 224 -30.70 20.43 5.88
N PHE A 225 -30.24 19.93 4.74
CA PHE A 225 -28.90 19.36 4.55
C PHE A 225 -27.83 20.45 4.42
N PRO A 226 -26.68 20.37 5.13
CA PRO A 226 -26.15 19.23 5.89
C PRO A 226 -26.36 19.30 7.41
N LEU A 227 -27.05 20.31 7.95
CA LEU A 227 -27.21 20.48 9.40
C LEU A 227 -27.90 19.28 10.05
N ASN A 228 -28.97 18.79 9.43
CA ASN A 228 -29.73 17.64 9.92
C ASN A 228 -28.85 16.39 10.11
N ILE A 229 -28.02 16.09 9.12
CA ILE A 229 -27.09 14.95 9.15
C ILE A 229 -26.04 15.14 10.25
N HIS A 230 -25.49 16.34 10.42
CA HIS A 230 -24.52 16.59 11.50
C HIS A 230 -25.13 16.38 12.89
N ILE A 231 -26.36 16.84 13.12
CA ILE A 231 -27.06 16.60 14.39
C ILE A 231 -27.29 15.09 14.57
N TYR A 232 -27.74 14.40 13.53
CA TYR A 232 -28.03 12.97 13.60
C TYR A 232 -26.79 12.10 13.82
N ILE A 233 -25.67 12.38 13.14
CA ILE A 233 -24.38 11.73 13.37
C ILE A 233 -23.92 11.94 14.82
N SER A 234 -24.07 13.16 15.36
CA SER A 234 -23.72 13.45 16.75
C SER A 234 -24.56 12.64 17.75
N LEU A 235 -25.83 12.35 17.42
CA LEU A 235 -26.66 11.46 18.22
C LEU A 235 -26.19 10.02 18.10
N LEU A 236 -25.94 9.52 16.89
CA LEU A 236 -25.46 8.16 16.64
C LEU A 236 -24.14 7.85 17.35
N GLN A 237 -23.24 8.84 17.49
CA GLN A 237 -22.00 8.67 18.25
C GLN A 237 -22.23 8.33 19.72
N ALA A 238 -23.41 8.61 20.29
CA ALA A 238 -23.76 8.27 21.66
C ALA A 238 -23.94 6.77 21.91
N ILE A 239 -23.83 5.90 20.89
CA ILE A 239 -23.88 4.44 21.06
C ILE A 239 -22.56 3.84 21.57
N PHE A 240 -21.46 4.59 21.51
CA PHE A 240 -20.14 4.12 21.97
C PHE A 240 -19.92 4.45 23.46
N ASP A 241 -19.16 3.63 24.19
CA ASP A 241 -18.82 3.91 25.59
C ASP A 241 -17.78 5.05 25.68
N ILE A 242 -18.10 6.10 26.44
CA ILE A 242 -17.19 7.23 26.71
C ILE A 242 -15.84 6.84 27.32
N ARG A 243 -15.74 5.68 27.97
CA ARG A 243 -14.50 5.18 28.57
C ARG A 243 -13.69 4.34 27.59
N ASP A 244 -14.38 3.65 26.70
CA ASP A 244 -13.78 2.82 25.67
C ASP A 244 -14.56 2.97 24.37
N GLU A 245 -14.07 3.91 23.57
CA GLU A 245 -14.67 4.33 22.31
C GLU A 245 -14.66 3.20 21.24
N THR A 246 -14.02 2.05 21.50
CA THR A 246 -14.07 0.88 20.62
C THR A 246 -15.34 0.04 20.82
N LEU A 247 -16.03 0.21 21.96
CA LEU A 247 -17.14 -0.66 22.35
C LEU A 247 -18.49 0.02 22.11
N VAL A 248 -19.39 -0.71 21.45
CA VAL A 248 -20.81 -0.33 21.33
C VAL A 248 -21.54 -0.74 22.62
N LEU A 249 -22.48 0.07 23.09
CA LEU A 249 -23.26 -0.19 24.31
C LEU A 249 -24.29 -1.30 24.12
N ASP A 250 -24.55 -2.09 25.16
CA ASP A 250 -25.56 -3.17 25.10
C ASP A 250 -26.97 -2.63 24.89
N GLU A 251 -27.24 -1.41 25.34
CA GLU A 251 -28.51 -0.70 25.17
C GLU A 251 -28.70 -0.04 23.79
N VAL A 252 -27.90 -0.44 22.77
CA VAL A 252 -27.94 0.20 21.44
C VAL A 252 -29.32 0.12 20.78
N ASP A 253 -30.10 -0.94 21.01
CA ASP A 253 -31.46 -1.05 20.45
C ASP A 253 -32.38 0.04 21.03
N GLU A 254 -32.35 0.25 22.36
CA GLU A 254 -33.16 1.30 22.99
C GLU A 254 -32.69 2.70 22.64
N LEU A 255 -31.38 2.89 22.44
CA LEU A 255 -30.80 4.16 22.02
C LEU A 255 -31.22 4.51 20.58
N LEU A 256 -31.14 3.56 19.65
CA LEU A 256 -31.57 3.77 18.26
C LEU A 256 -33.08 4.01 18.16
N GLU A 257 -33.91 3.31 18.94
CA GLU A 257 -35.36 3.60 19.01
C GLU A 257 -35.66 4.98 19.61
N LEU A 258 -34.83 5.48 20.53
CA LEU A 258 -34.94 6.85 21.02
C LEU A 258 -34.58 7.88 19.93
N MET A 259 -33.49 7.65 19.20
CA MET A 259 -33.06 8.51 18.09
C MET A 259 -34.06 8.50 16.94
N LYS A 260 -34.74 7.38 16.67
CA LYS A 260 -35.79 7.28 15.66
C LYS A 260 -36.93 8.27 15.88
N LYS A 261 -37.20 8.68 17.12
CA LYS A 261 -38.20 9.71 17.44
C LYS A 261 -37.83 11.10 16.93
N THR A 262 -36.57 11.34 16.56
CA THR A 262 -36.13 12.62 15.98
C THR A 262 -36.18 12.64 14.46
N TRP A 263 -36.52 11.52 13.81
CA TRP A 263 -36.48 11.39 12.35
C TRP A 263 -37.35 12.41 11.62
N SER A 264 -38.59 12.59 12.06
CA SER A 264 -39.51 13.56 11.45
C SER A 264 -39.05 15.02 11.60
N THR A 265 -38.37 15.36 12.71
CA THR A 265 -37.86 16.71 12.94
C THR A 265 -36.58 17.01 12.15
N LEU A 266 -35.77 15.99 11.88
CA LEU A 266 -34.51 16.11 11.16
C LEU A 266 -34.62 15.72 9.67
N GLY A 267 -35.81 15.33 9.20
CA GLY A 267 -35.98 14.82 7.83
C GLY A 267 -35.14 13.57 7.55
N ILE A 268 -34.99 12.68 8.54
CA ILE A 268 -34.24 11.43 8.40
C ILE A 268 -35.21 10.31 8.05
N ASN A 269 -34.90 9.56 6.99
CA ASN A 269 -35.57 8.32 6.64
C ASN A 269 -34.65 7.11 6.90
N ARG A 270 -35.16 5.90 6.71
CA ARG A 270 -34.38 4.66 6.92
C ARG A 270 -33.10 4.62 6.08
N SER A 271 -33.17 5.01 4.80
CA SER A 271 -32.02 4.98 3.90
C SER A 271 -30.92 5.95 4.37
N ILE A 272 -31.28 7.17 4.75
CA ILE A 272 -30.34 8.17 5.32
C ILE A 272 -29.74 7.64 6.63
N HIS A 273 -30.55 7.01 7.49
CA HIS A 273 -30.04 6.40 8.72
C HIS A 273 -29.00 5.31 8.43
N ASN A 274 -29.28 4.39 7.51
CA ASN A 274 -28.37 3.30 7.15
C ASN A 274 -27.01 3.85 6.67
N VAL A 275 -27.03 4.91 5.85
CA VAL A 275 -25.81 5.62 5.41
C VAL A 275 -25.08 6.26 6.59
N CYS A 276 -25.77 7.04 7.43
CA CYS A 276 -25.14 7.66 8.60
C CYS A 276 -24.58 6.63 9.58
N PHE A 277 -25.27 5.51 9.77
CA PHE A 277 -24.88 4.47 10.71
C PHE A 277 -23.68 3.67 10.20
N THR A 278 -23.65 3.33 8.91
CA THR A 278 -22.46 2.78 8.23
C THR A 278 -21.26 3.69 8.43
N TRP A 279 -21.43 4.99 8.16
CA TRP A 279 -20.38 5.99 8.32
C TRP A 279 -19.87 6.08 9.77
N VAL A 280 -20.76 6.12 10.76
CA VAL A 280 -20.37 6.24 12.17
C VAL A 280 -19.59 5.02 12.64
N LEU A 281 -20.00 3.80 12.26
CA LEU A 281 -19.26 2.57 12.59
C LEU A 281 -17.86 2.56 11.93
N PHE A 282 -17.79 2.91 10.65
CA PHE A 282 -16.52 2.99 9.92
C PHE A 282 -15.61 4.08 10.48
N GLN A 283 -16.13 5.29 10.68
CA GLN A 283 -15.38 6.42 11.24
C GLN A 283 -14.83 6.05 12.63
N GLN A 284 -15.61 5.35 13.45
CA GLN A 284 -15.17 4.92 14.77
C GLN A 284 -14.01 3.92 14.69
N TYR A 285 -14.09 2.94 13.79
CA TYR A 285 -12.99 2.00 13.53
C TYR A 285 -11.70 2.74 13.13
N VAL A 286 -11.81 3.74 12.26
CA VAL A 286 -10.66 4.55 11.82
C VAL A 286 -10.12 5.42 12.96
N ALA A 287 -10.98 6.12 13.70
CA ALA A 287 -10.60 7.01 14.80
C ALA A 287 -9.93 6.26 15.96
N THR A 288 -10.31 5.01 16.18
CA THR A 288 -9.73 4.13 17.21
C THR A 288 -8.51 3.36 16.72
N ASN A 289 -7.86 3.78 15.63
CA ASN A 289 -6.66 3.14 15.07
C ASN A 289 -6.83 1.65 14.74
N GLN A 290 -8.00 1.23 14.27
CA GLN A 290 -8.25 -0.14 13.81
C GLN A 290 -8.16 -1.20 14.93
N MET A 291 -8.35 -0.79 16.18
CA MET A 291 -8.20 -1.69 17.34
C MET A 291 -9.26 -2.78 17.42
N GLU A 292 -10.50 -2.49 16.99
CA GLU A 292 -11.63 -3.43 17.06
C GLU A 292 -12.16 -3.77 15.65
N PRO A 293 -11.79 -4.94 15.08
CA PRO A 293 -12.17 -5.33 13.72
C PRO A 293 -13.68 -5.58 13.56
N ASP A 294 -14.38 -5.88 14.66
CA ASP A 294 -15.83 -6.12 14.66
C ASP A 294 -16.60 -4.85 14.22
N LEU A 295 -16.04 -3.65 14.44
CA LEU A 295 -16.61 -2.39 13.93
C LEU A 295 -16.54 -2.28 12.40
N LEU A 296 -15.44 -2.74 11.79
CA LEU A 296 -15.29 -2.76 10.33
C LEU A 296 -16.25 -3.79 9.72
N CYS A 297 -16.38 -4.96 10.34
CA CYS A 297 -17.36 -5.97 9.94
C CYS A 297 -18.80 -5.44 10.05
N ALA A 298 -19.14 -4.77 11.15
CA ALA A 298 -20.44 -4.12 11.33
C ALA A 298 -20.71 -3.03 10.27
N ALA A 299 -19.70 -2.21 9.95
CA ALA A 299 -19.82 -1.22 8.88
C ALA A 299 -20.04 -1.88 7.51
N TYR A 300 -19.34 -2.97 7.21
CA TYR A 300 -19.56 -3.75 5.98
C TYR A 300 -20.96 -4.37 5.91
N ASN A 301 -21.43 -4.99 6.99
CA ASN A 301 -22.78 -5.54 7.07
C ASN A 301 -23.87 -4.46 6.93
N MET A 302 -23.60 -3.22 7.37
CA MET A 302 -24.54 -2.12 7.14
C MET A 302 -24.42 -1.54 5.72
N LEU A 303 -23.23 -1.58 5.12
CA LEU A 303 -23.04 -1.22 3.72
C LEU A 303 -23.84 -2.12 2.77
N THR A 304 -24.06 -3.40 3.11
CA THR A 304 -24.92 -4.27 2.28
C THR A 304 -26.39 -3.83 2.30
N GLU A 305 -26.89 -3.32 3.43
CA GLU A 305 -28.23 -2.71 3.50
C GLU A 305 -28.27 -1.40 2.70
N VAL A 306 -27.22 -0.59 2.78
CA VAL A 306 -27.07 0.64 1.97
C VAL A 306 -27.04 0.31 0.47
N ALA A 307 -26.40 -0.79 0.06
CA ALA A 307 -26.38 -1.25 -1.32
C ALA A 307 -27.79 -1.58 -1.83
N ILE A 308 -28.64 -2.18 -0.99
CA ILE A 308 -30.05 -2.44 -1.30
C ILE A 308 -30.82 -1.12 -1.44
N ASP A 309 -30.62 -0.18 -0.51
CA ASP A 309 -31.26 1.13 -0.55
C ASP A 309 -30.83 1.96 -1.77
N ALA A 310 -29.57 1.84 -2.19
CA ALA A 310 -29.01 2.54 -3.34
C ALA A 310 -29.67 2.13 -4.67
N LYS A 311 -30.21 0.91 -4.77
CA LYS A 311 -30.88 0.41 -5.99
C LYS A 311 -32.31 0.95 -6.21
N LYS A 312 -32.86 1.70 -5.25
CA LYS A 312 -34.20 2.29 -5.37
C LYS A 312 -34.20 3.37 -6.47
N ILE A 313 -35.29 3.45 -7.24
CA ILE A 313 -35.40 4.37 -8.39
C ILE A 313 -35.67 5.82 -7.94
N ASP A 314 -36.53 5.99 -6.93
CA ASP A 314 -36.90 7.31 -6.40
C ASP A 314 -35.98 7.69 -5.24
N ARG A 315 -34.93 8.47 -5.54
CA ARG A 315 -33.88 8.84 -4.58
C ARG A 315 -33.81 10.35 -4.43
N GLU A 316 -34.00 10.79 -3.18
CA GLU A 316 -33.83 12.19 -2.82
C GLU A 316 -32.41 12.68 -3.14
N ALA A 317 -32.28 13.89 -3.71
CA ALA A 317 -30.97 14.44 -4.08
C ALA A 317 -30.00 14.59 -2.89
N ALA A 318 -30.54 14.83 -1.68
CA ALA A 318 -29.75 14.90 -0.45
C ALA A 318 -29.19 13.52 -0.06
N TYR A 319 -29.97 12.45 -0.21
CA TYR A 319 -29.53 11.08 0.02
C TYR A 319 -28.37 10.71 -0.92
N VAL A 320 -28.52 10.96 -2.22
CA VAL A 320 -27.45 10.64 -3.20
C VAL A 320 -26.16 11.41 -2.90
N LYS A 321 -26.25 12.69 -2.56
CA LYS A 321 -25.08 13.50 -2.17
C LYS A 321 -24.39 12.94 -0.93
N LEU A 322 -25.15 12.56 0.10
CA LEU A 322 -24.62 11.98 1.32
C LEU A 322 -23.95 10.62 1.05
N LEU A 323 -24.64 9.74 0.31
CA LEU A 323 -24.16 8.42 -0.07
C LEU A 323 -22.82 8.52 -0.82
N MET A 324 -22.76 9.33 -1.88
CA MET A 324 -21.53 9.51 -2.67
C MET A 324 -20.39 10.06 -1.81
N SER A 325 -20.66 11.05 -0.94
CA SER A 325 -19.64 11.62 -0.06
C SER A 325 -19.09 10.59 0.92
N MET A 326 -19.95 9.73 1.49
CA MET A 326 -19.55 8.65 2.39
C MET A 326 -18.72 7.60 1.64
N LEU A 327 -19.23 7.10 0.52
CA LEU A 327 -18.60 6.03 -0.26
C LEU A 327 -17.22 6.44 -0.79
N VAL A 328 -17.08 7.65 -1.35
CA VAL A 328 -15.77 8.15 -1.81
C VAL A 328 -14.77 8.23 -0.67
N SER A 329 -15.20 8.65 0.53
CA SER A 329 -14.33 8.75 1.70
C SER A 329 -13.89 7.38 2.21
N MET A 330 -14.84 6.42 2.29
CA MET A 330 -14.56 5.04 2.69
C MET A 330 -13.66 4.34 1.67
N GLN A 331 -13.98 4.49 0.38
CA GLN A 331 -13.22 3.91 -0.74
C GLN A 331 -11.78 4.40 -0.73
N LYS A 332 -11.57 5.73 -0.70
CA LYS A 332 -10.23 6.31 -0.70
C LYS A 332 -9.39 5.81 0.47
N TRP A 333 -9.99 5.70 1.66
CA TRP A 333 -9.29 5.21 2.84
C TRP A 333 -8.91 3.72 2.72
N ALA A 334 -9.84 2.90 2.21
CA ALA A 334 -9.64 1.47 2.03
C ALA A 334 -8.63 1.16 0.92
N GLU A 335 -8.76 1.79 -0.25
CA GLU A 335 -7.85 1.65 -1.39
C GLU A 335 -6.42 1.99 -1.02
N MET A 336 -6.19 3.08 -0.28
CA MET A 336 -4.84 3.46 0.14
C MET A 336 -4.12 2.35 0.92
N ARG A 337 -4.86 1.58 1.72
CA ARG A 337 -4.33 0.43 2.47
C ARG A 337 -4.19 -0.81 1.61
N LEU A 338 -5.16 -1.09 0.73
CA LEU A 338 -5.12 -2.25 -0.16
C LEU A 338 -4.01 -2.12 -1.21
N LEU A 339 -3.76 -0.92 -1.74
CA LEU A 339 -2.63 -0.64 -2.66
C LEU A 339 -1.25 -0.79 -2.01
N HIS A 340 -1.19 -0.86 -0.67
CA HIS A 340 0.04 -0.97 0.12
C HIS A 340 -0.13 -1.99 1.26
N TYR A 341 -0.87 -3.09 1.06
CA TYR A 341 -1.25 -3.96 2.17
C TYR A 341 -0.02 -4.61 2.86
N HIS A 342 1.09 -4.80 2.13
CA HIS A 342 2.35 -5.27 2.72
C HIS A 342 2.99 -4.30 3.73
N GLU A 343 2.64 -3.02 3.68
CA GLU A 343 3.10 -2.01 4.65
C GLU A 343 2.16 -1.92 5.86
N TYR A 344 0.85 -1.96 5.62
CA TYR A 344 -0.14 -1.73 6.66
C TYR A 344 -0.49 -2.99 7.46
N PHE A 345 -0.33 -4.17 6.88
CA PHE A 345 -0.73 -5.43 7.48
C PHE A 345 0.46 -6.36 7.69
N ASN A 346 0.48 -7.00 8.86
CA ASN A 346 1.46 -8.01 9.23
C ASN A 346 0.74 -9.29 9.65
N LYS A 347 1.49 -10.32 10.08
CA LYS A 347 0.93 -11.62 10.50
C LYS A 347 -0.18 -11.53 11.55
N THR A 348 -0.17 -10.49 12.41
CA THR A 348 -1.20 -10.30 13.45
C THR A 348 -2.42 -9.52 12.97
N THR A 349 -2.25 -8.63 11.99
CA THR A 349 -3.30 -7.73 11.51
C THR A 349 -3.88 -8.14 10.16
N VAL A 350 -3.38 -9.21 9.54
CA VAL A 350 -3.78 -9.70 8.21
C VAL A 350 -5.29 -9.98 8.10
N GLY A 351 -5.94 -10.40 9.19
CA GLY A 351 -7.40 -10.56 9.24
C GLY A 351 -8.19 -9.26 8.98
N GLY A 352 -7.56 -8.10 9.10
CA GLY A 352 -8.15 -6.82 8.71
C GLY A 352 -8.43 -6.73 7.21
N VAL A 353 -7.62 -7.38 6.36
CA VAL A 353 -7.80 -7.40 4.89
C VAL A 353 -9.09 -8.12 4.51
N GLU A 354 -9.45 -9.19 5.25
CA GLU A 354 -10.63 -10.01 4.99
C GLU A 354 -11.94 -9.22 5.03
N ASN A 355 -12.03 -8.21 5.91
CA ASN A 355 -13.20 -7.32 6.00
C ASN A 355 -13.03 -6.01 5.21
N LEU A 356 -11.80 -5.55 5.02
CA LEU A 356 -11.52 -4.31 4.28
C LEU A 356 -11.75 -4.46 2.78
N LEU A 357 -11.34 -5.60 2.20
CA LEU A 357 -11.48 -5.86 0.77
C LEU A 357 -12.94 -5.90 0.32
N PRO A 358 -13.85 -6.67 0.96
CA PRO A 358 -15.27 -6.67 0.61
C PRO A 358 -15.92 -5.29 0.75
N LEU A 359 -15.51 -4.49 1.75
CA LEU A 359 -15.98 -3.12 1.94
C LEU A 359 -15.58 -2.22 0.75
N ALA A 360 -14.32 -2.29 0.32
CA ALA A 360 -13.81 -1.54 -0.82
C ALA A 360 -14.49 -1.96 -2.12
N LEU A 361 -14.61 -3.26 -2.39
CA LEU A 361 -15.28 -3.76 -3.59
C LEU A 361 -16.76 -3.37 -3.63
N SER A 362 -17.46 -3.45 -2.49
CA SER A 362 -18.87 -3.05 -2.39
C SER A 362 -19.05 -1.56 -2.56
N SER A 363 -18.17 -0.74 -1.97
CA SER A 363 -18.22 0.71 -2.10
C SER A 363 -17.98 1.15 -3.55
N MET A 364 -16.97 0.56 -4.20
CA MET A 364 -16.68 0.77 -5.63
C MET A 364 -17.86 0.36 -6.52
N LYS A 365 -18.48 -0.79 -6.24
CA LYS A 365 -19.63 -1.28 -7.00
C LYS A 365 -20.82 -0.33 -6.91
N ILE A 366 -21.15 0.17 -5.70
CA ILE A 366 -22.25 1.14 -5.53
C ILE A 366 -21.92 2.45 -6.26
N LEU A 367 -20.67 2.94 -6.18
CA LEU A 367 -20.22 4.13 -6.90
C LEU A 367 -20.34 3.97 -8.43
N GLY A 368 -19.94 2.80 -8.96
CA GLY A 368 -20.01 2.49 -10.39
C GLY A 368 -21.44 2.35 -10.90
N GLU A 369 -22.30 1.63 -10.16
CA GLU A 369 -23.73 1.53 -10.47
C GLU A 369 -24.39 2.93 -10.52
N ASP A 370 -24.04 3.84 -9.60
CA ASP A 370 -24.60 5.20 -9.57
C ASP A 370 -24.12 6.14 -10.68
N LEU A 371 -22.90 5.93 -11.20
CA LEU A 371 -22.39 6.65 -12.37
C LEU A 371 -23.09 6.16 -13.65
N THR A 372 -23.32 4.86 -13.80
CA THR A 372 -24.05 4.30 -14.95
C THR A 372 -25.53 4.69 -14.97
N ILE A 373 -26.18 4.87 -13.81
CA ILE A 373 -27.57 5.35 -13.73
C ILE A 373 -27.70 6.84 -14.14
N LYS A 374 -26.61 7.61 -14.11
CA LYS A 374 -26.60 9.00 -14.61
C LYS A 374 -26.30 9.11 -16.11
N GLU A 375 -25.76 8.06 -16.72
CA GLU A 375 -25.40 8.01 -18.14
C GLU A 375 -26.25 6.98 -18.90
N GLY A 376 -27.56 7.28 -19.04
CA GLY A 376 -28.39 6.77 -20.14
C GLY A 376 -28.75 5.27 -20.14
N GLU A 377 -30.02 4.99 -20.37
CA GLU A 377 -30.54 3.66 -20.74
C GLU A 377 -29.75 3.06 -21.92
N GLY A 378 -28.93 2.04 -21.67
CA GLY A 378 -28.29 1.34 -22.79
C GLY A 378 -27.09 0.45 -22.48
N SER A 379 -27.09 -0.39 -21.44
CA SER A 379 -26.17 -1.53 -21.41
C SER A 379 -26.74 -2.72 -20.65
N LYS A 380 -27.44 -3.60 -21.39
CA LYS A 380 -27.75 -4.96 -20.92
C LYS A 380 -26.52 -5.84 -21.12
N LYS A 381 -25.62 -5.88 -20.14
CA LYS A 381 -24.58 -6.94 -20.05
C LYS A 381 -24.19 -7.16 -18.58
N GLY A 382 -25.14 -7.68 -17.81
CA GLY A 382 -25.15 -7.52 -16.35
C GLY A 382 -24.50 -8.60 -15.49
N ASP A 383 -23.95 -9.69 -16.04
CA ASP A 383 -23.41 -10.77 -15.18
C ASP A 383 -21.98 -11.21 -15.51
N THR A 384 -21.59 -11.27 -16.79
CA THR A 384 -20.22 -11.69 -17.17
C THR A 384 -19.16 -10.61 -16.89
N MET A 385 -19.53 -9.32 -16.89
CA MET A 385 -18.57 -8.21 -16.76
C MET A 385 -18.26 -7.83 -15.29
N LEU A 386 -19.10 -8.24 -14.33
CA LEU A 386 -18.96 -7.85 -12.91
C LEU A 386 -17.91 -8.66 -12.16
N VAL A 387 -17.77 -9.95 -12.50
CA VAL A 387 -16.75 -10.84 -11.92
C VAL A 387 -15.36 -10.43 -12.41
N ASP A 388 -15.23 -10.12 -13.70
CA ASP A 388 -14.01 -9.57 -14.30
C ASP A 388 -13.59 -8.27 -13.60
N SER A 389 -14.52 -7.34 -13.37
CA SER A 389 -14.22 -6.06 -12.71
C SER A 389 -13.71 -6.21 -11.26
N THR A 390 -14.21 -7.18 -10.51
CA THR A 390 -13.72 -7.44 -9.14
C THR A 390 -12.37 -8.14 -9.14
N SER A 391 -12.18 -9.09 -10.05
CA SER A 391 -10.92 -9.81 -10.25
C SER A 391 -9.82 -8.82 -10.65
N ASP A 392 -10.09 -7.99 -11.66
CA ASP A 392 -9.17 -6.95 -12.16
C ASP A 392 -8.77 -5.95 -11.06
N CYS A 393 -9.69 -5.62 -10.15
CA CYS A 393 -9.40 -4.73 -9.03
C CYS A 393 -8.49 -5.37 -7.99
N VAL A 394 -8.75 -6.63 -7.62
CA VAL A 394 -7.91 -7.39 -6.67
C VAL A 394 -6.52 -7.61 -7.26
N ASP A 395 -6.45 -7.97 -8.54
CA ASP A 395 -5.23 -8.06 -9.31
C ASP A 395 -4.43 -6.74 -9.22
N HIS A 396 -5.09 -5.60 -9.46
CA HIS A 396 -4.45 -4.30 -9.36
C HIS A 396 -3.86 -4.03 -7.96
N TYR A 397 -4.59 -4.39 -6.89
CA TYR A 397 -4.09 -4.25 -5.52
C TYR A 397 -2.86 -5.13 -5.26
N ILE A 398 -2.87 -6.39 -5.69
CA ILE A 398 -1.73 -7.32 -5.58
C ILE A 398 -0.52 -6.73 -6.29
N ARG A 399 -0.68 -6.41 -7.58
CA ARG A 399 0.41 -5.87 -8.41
C ARG A 399 0.98 -4.58 -7.83
N SER A 400 0.14 -3.67 -7.37
CA SER A 400 0.56 -2.39 -6.79
C SER A 400 1.28 -2.56 -5.45
N SER A 401 0.69 -3.33 -4.53
CA SER A 401 1.26 -3.58 -3.19
C SER A 401 2.63 -4.24 -3.26
N LEU A 402 2.81 -5.24 -4.13
CA LEU A 402 4.09 -5.92 -4.33
C LEU A 402 5.14 -5.02 -4.99
N LYS A 403 4.76 -4.24 -6.01
CA LYS A 403 5.66 -3.24 -6.63
C LYS A 403 6.16 -2.23 -5.59
N ASN A 404 5.26 -1.74 -4.74
CA ASN A 404 5.61 -0.81 -3.67
C ASN A 404 6.50 -1.46 -2.60
N ALA A 405 6.23 -2.71 -2.20
CA ALA A 405 7.06 -3.46 -1.27
C ALA A 405 8.47 -3.73 -1.83
N PHE A 406 8.56 -4.13 -3.09
CA PHE A 406 9.81 -4.35 -3.80
C PHE A 406 10.63 -3.06 -3.95
N ALA A 407 9.99 -1.95 -4.32
CA ALA A 407 10.66 -0.64 -4.40
C ALA A 407 11.23 -0.20 -3.03
N LYS A 408 10.56 -0.52 -1.92
CA LYS A 408 11.08 -0.25 -0.58
C LYS A 408 12.26 -1.11 -0.19
N ILE A 409 12.29 -2.38 -0.61
CA ILE A 409 13.46 -3.25 -0.43
C ILE A 409 14.69 -2.59 -1.08
N ILE A 410 14.58 -2.19 -2.35
CA ILE A 410 15.64 -1.48 -3.07
C ILE A 410 16.06 -0.19 -2.37
N ALA A 411 15.10 0.62 -1.92
CA ALA A 411 15.40 1.87 -1.21
C ALA A 411 16.15 1.64 0.11
N ASN A 412 15.79 0.59 0.85
CA ASN A 412 16.43 0.22 2.11
C ASN A 412 17.84 -0.34 1.90
N GLU A 413 18.06 -1.14 0.85
CA GLU A 413 19.38 -1.62 0.45
C GLU A 413 20.27 -0.47 0.00
N ASN A 414 19.76 0.45 -0.82
CA ASN A 414 20.50 1.65 -1.24
C ASN A 414 20.91 2.54 -0.05
N LEU A 415 20.06 2.64 0.99
CA LEU A 415 20.40 3.37 2.21
C LEU A 415 21.52 2.69 3.02
N LYS A 416 21.58 1.35 3.02
CA LYS A 416 22.64 0.57 3.66
C LYS A 416 23.96 0.68 2.87
N ASN A 417 23.87 0.76 1.55
CA ASN A 417 25.03 0.75 0.64
C ASN A 417 25.57 2.16 0.30
N ALA A 418 24.90 3.24 0.73
CA ALA A 418 25.32 4.64 0.48
C ALA A 418 26.63 5.07 1.17
N LYS A 419 27.49 4.14 1.62
CA LYS A 419 28.74 4.45 2.33
C LYS A 419 30.02 3.98 1.65
N VAL A 420 29.99 3.10 0.67
CA VAL A 420 31.19 2.69 -0.08
C VAL A 420 30.72 2.40 -1.51
N GLY A 421 31.62 2.51 -2.49
CA GLY A 421 31.27 2.37 -3.90
C GLY A 421 32.25 1.44 -4.58
N GLU A 422 31.78 0.26 -4.98
CA GLU A 422 32.49 -0.67 -5.86
C GLU A 422 31.50 -1.61 -6.60
N ARG A 423 31.90 -2.14 -7.76
CA ARG A 423 31.06 -3.05 -8.60
C ARG A 423 30.67 -4.34 -7.87
N ALA A 424 31.53 -4.83 -6.98
CA ALA A 424 31.26 -6.00 -6.14
C ALA A 424 30.04 -5.80 -5.22
N GLU A 425 29.81 -4.56 -4.76
CA GLU A 425 28.65 -4.22 -3.92
C GLU A 425 27.33 -4.26 -4.70
N VAL A 426 27.37 -4.00 -6.01
CA VAL A 426 26.17 -4.08 -6.87
C VAL A 426 25.78 -5.53 -7.09
N SER A 427 26.75 -6.42 -7.32
CA SER A 427 26.52 -7.86 -7.43
C SER A 427 25.95 -8.42 -6.11
N GLU A 428 26.55 -8.06 -4.97
CA GLU A 428 26.06 -8.45 -3.63
C GLU A 428 24.67 -7.90 -3.34
N ALA A 429 24.38 -6.64 -3.70
CA ALA A 429 23.06 -6.05 -3.58
C ALA A 429 22.02 -6.81 -4.41
N LEU A 430 22.34 -7.26 -5.64
CA LEU A 430 21.41 -8.07 -6.43
C LEU A 430 21.18 -9.46 -5.82
N LEU A 431 22.21 -10.09 -5.26
CA LEU A 431 22.07 -11.37 -4.56
C LEU A 431 21.15 -11.26 -3.34
N GLN A 432 21.31 -10.19 -2.57
CA GLN A 432 20.46 -9.88 -1.43
C GLN A 432 19.04 -9.53 -1.88
N LEU A 433 18.87 -8.71 -2.92
CA LEU A 433 17.58 -8.37 -3.50
C LEU A 433 16.82 -9.62 -3.96
N ALA A 434 17.49 -10.57 -4.60
CA ALA A 434 16.87 -11.84 -5.01
C ALA A 434 16.36 -12.64 -3.80
N LYS A 435 17.09 -12.62 -2.69
CA LYS A 435 16.69 -13.24 -1.43
C LYS A 435 15.52 -12.53 -0.77
N GLU A 436 15.55 -11.21 -0.68
CA GLU A 436 14.43 -10.43 -0.12
C GLU A 436 13.17 -10.54 -0.99
N THR A 437 13.33 -10.71 -2.30
CA THR A 437 12.22 -11.00 -3.25
C THR A 437 11.60 -12.36 -2.99
N GLU A 438 12.43 -13.38 -2.75
CA GLU A 438 11.97 -14.73 -2.37
C GLU A 438 11.21 -14.70 -1.02
N ASP A 439 11.77 -14.01 -0.02
CA ASP A 439 11.13 -13.84 1.29
C ASP A 439 9.79 -13.08 1.18
N LEU A 440 9.69 -12.11 0.27
CA LEU A 440 8.46 -11.39 -0.03
C LEU A 440 7.42 -12.30 -0.71
N ALA A 441 7.84 -13.14 -1.65
CA ALA A 441 6.97 -14.13 -2.31
C ALA A 441 6.40 -15.15 -1.30
N VAL A 442 7.25 -15.67 -0.41
CA VAL A 442 6.81 -16.59 0.66
C VAL A 442 5.81 -15.91 1.59
N ARG A 443 6.07 -14.67 1.98
CA ARG A 443 5.16 -13.89 2.84
C ARG A 443 3.81 -13.66 2.18
N GLU A 444 3.79 -13.33 0.90
CA GLU A 444 2.56 -13.16 0.10
C GLU A 444 1.75 -14.45 0.08
N ARG A 445 2.40 -15.57 -0.28
CA ARG A 445 1.80 -16.90 -0.36
C ARG A 445 1.18 -17.35 0.97
N GLU A 446 1.86 -17.10 2.09
CA GLU A 446 1.43 -17.57 3.41
C GLU A 446 0.36 -16.68 4.06
N LEU A 447 0.45 -15.36 3.89
CA LEU A 447 -0.39 -14.41 4.63
C LEU A 447 -1.57 -13.91 3.82
N PHE A 448 -1.34 -13.50 2.57
CA PHE A 448 -2.33 -12.72 1.81
C PHE A 448 -3.03 -13.55 0.75
N SER A 449 -2.30 -14.39 0.00
CA SER A 449 -2.89 -15.21 -1.06
C SER A 449 -4.09 -16.05 -0.61
N PRO A 450 -4.11 -16.69 0.59
CA PRO A 450 -5.29 -17.45 1.04
C PRO A 450 -6.55 -16.62 1.24
N ILE A 451 -6.41 -15.32 1.58
CA ILE A 451 -7.53 -14.38 1.74
C ILE A 451 -7.98 -13.88 0.37
N LEU A 452 -7.02 -13.52 -0.48
CA LEU A 452 -7.26 -12.95 -1.81
C LEU A 452 -7.80 -13.99 -2.80
N LYS A 453 -7.46 -15.28 -2.63
CA LYS A 453 -7.95 -16.38 -3.47
C LYS A 453 -9.47 -16.50 -3.53
N ARG A 454 -10.17 -16.04 -2.48
CA ARG A 454 -11.64 -15.97 -2.44
C ARG A 454 -12.24 -14.97 -3.45
N TRP A 455 -11.43 -14.01 -3.91
CA TRP A 455 -11.83 -12.93 -4.81
C TRP A 455 -11.13 -13.00 -6.17
N HIS A 456 -9.96 -13.63 -6.22
CA HIS A 456 -9.16 -13.80 -7.42
C HIS A 456 -8.53 -15.20 -7.43
N PRO A 457 -9.00 -16.15 -8.26
CA PRO A 457 -8.57 -17.55 -8.22
C PRO A 457 -7.06 -17.78 -8.32
N THR A 458 -6.35 -16.92 -9.06
CA THR A 458 -4.89 -17.00 -9.28
C THR A 458 -4.11 -15.90 -8.55
N ALA A 459 -4.53 -15.52 -7.35
CA ALA A 459 -3.93 -14.41 -6.59
C ALA A 459 -2.42 -14.60 -6.32
N ALA A 460 -2.00 -15.83 -5.96
CA ALA A 460 -0.58 -16.13 -5.75
C ALA A 460 0.20 -16.12 -7.08
N GLY A 461 -0.43 -16.56 -8.16
CA GLY A 461 0.12 -16.48 -9.51
C GLY A 461 0.42 -15.04 -9.93
N VAL A 462 -0.56 -14.13 -9.78
CA VAL A 462 -0.39 -12.69 -10.08
C VAL A 462 0.76 -12.09 -9.26
N ALA A 463 0.86 -12.47 -7.98
CA ALA A 463 1.94 -12.04 -7.13
C ALA A 463 3.31 -12.50 -7.63
N ALA A 464 3.44 -13.77 -7.96
CA ALA A 464 4.68 -14.36 -8.45
C ALA A 464 5.14 -13.72 -9.77
N VAL A 465 4.22 -13.51 -10.72
CA VAL A 465 4.51 -12.80 -11.97
C VAL A 465 5.00 -11.37 -11.70
N THR A 466 4.35 -10.66 -10.78
CA THR A 466 4.73 -9.28 -10.44
C THR A 466 6.16 -9.21 -9.91
N LEU A 467 6.50 -10.10 -8.96
CA LEU A 467 7.85 -10.15 -8.39
C LEU A 467 8.89 -10.58 -9.43
N HIS A 468 8.54 -11.54 -10.29
CA HIS A 468 9.39 -11.98 -11.39
C HIS A 468 9.71 -10.82 -12.35
N GLN A 469 8.70 -10.04 -12.74
CA GLN A 469 8.89 -8.88 -13.62
C GLN A 469 9.69 -7.76 -12.94
N CYS A 470 9.43 -7.49 -11.65
CA CYS A 470 10.17 -6.49 -10.87
C CYS A 470 11.66 -6.82 -10.77
N TYR A 471 12.00 -8.04 -10.35
CA TYR A 471 13.40 -8.47 -10.29
C TYR A 471 14.04 -8.56 -11.68
N GLY A 472 13.30 -9.10 -12.66
CA GLY A 472 13.76 -9.22 -14.05
C GLY A 472 14.12 -7.88 -14.68
N ALA A 473 13.38 -6.81 -14.37
CA ALA A 473 13.70 -5.46 -14.84
C ALA A 473 15.05 -4.96 -14.27
N VAL A 474 15.30 -5.19 -12.98
CA VAL A 474 16.57 -4.82 -12.32
C VAL A 474 17.72 -5.66 -12.84
N LEU A 475 17.53 -6.98 -12.97
CA LEU A 475 18.52 -7.90 -13.54
C LEU A 475 18.91 -7.50 -14.96
N LYS A 476 17.93 -7.16 -15.80
CA LYS A 476 18.19 -6.70 -17.18
C LYS A 476 18.99 -5.41 -17.20
N GLN A 477 18.71 -4.47 -16.30
CA GLN A 477 19.48 -3.23 -16.17
C GLN A 477 20.93 -3.50 -15.73
N TYR A 478 21.14 -4.42 -14.77
CA TYR A 478 22.47 -4.85 -14.35
C TYR A 478 23.27 -5.45 -15.51
N LEU A 479 22.65 -6.39 -16.26
CA LEU A 479 23.30 -7.06 -17.38
C LEU A 479 23.62 -6.15 -18.56
N ALA A 480 22.84 -5.08 -18.77
CA ALA A 480 23.15 -4.09 -19.80
C ALA A 480 24.45 -3.32 -19.54
N GLY A 481 24.90 -3.25 -18.27
CA GLY A 481 26.16 -2.63 -17.86
C GLY A 481 27.36 -3.57 -17.82
N THR A 482 27.18 -4.86 -18.08
CA THR A 482 28.22 -5.89 -17.99
C THR A 482 28.67 -6.36 -19.38
N SER A 483 29.98 -6.31 -19.64
CA SER A 483 30.59 -6.77 -20.90
C SER A 483 31.51 -7.98 -20.75
N ILE A 484 31.97 -8.29 -19.53
CA ILE A 484 32.96 -9.34 -19.26
C ILE A 484 32.40 -10.29 -18.21
N LEU A 485 32.39 -11.58 -18.53
CA LEU A 485 31.96 -12.63 -17.60
C LEU A 485 32.97 -12.75 -16.44
N ASN A 486 32.47 -12.76 -15.20
CA ASN A 486 33.24 -13.00 -13.99
C ASN A 486 32.44 -13.88 -13.00
N SER A 487 33.08 -14.30 -11.91
CA SER A 487 32.45 -15.17 -10.90
C SER A 487 31.19 -14.54 -10.28
N GLU A 488 31.22 -13.23 -10.01
CA GLU A 488 30.10 -12.51 -9.38
C GLU A 488 28.84 -12.49 -10.26
N ILE A 489 29.01 -12.21 -11.57
CA ILE A 489 27.89 -12.19 -12.53
C ILE A 489 27.28 -13.58 -12.66
N VAL A 490 28.11 -14.62 -12.69
CA VAL A 490 27.63 -16.01 -12.72
C VAL A 490 26.82 -16.33 -11.46
N GLU A 491 27.28 -15.89 -10.28
CA GLU A 491 26.55 -16.09 -9.03
C GLU A 491 25.19 -15.37 -9.03
N VAL A 492 25.14 -14.11 -9.48
CA VAL A 492 23.90 -13.33 -9.65
C VAL A 492 22.93 -14.05 -10.60
N LEU A 493 23.42 -14.53 -11.74
CA LEU A 493 22.63 -15.26 -12.73
C LEU A 493 22.10 -16.59 -12.18
N GLN A 494 22.93 -17.37 -11.47
CA GLN A 494 22.50 -18.61 -10.83
C GLN A 494 21.47 -18.35 -9.72
N ARG A 495 21.62 -17.27 -8.94
CA ARG A 495 20.66 -16.86 -7.92
C ARG A 495 19.33 -16.44 -8.53
N ALA A 496 19.36 -15.72 -9.66
CA ALA A 496 18.19 -15.36 -10.45
C ALA A 496 17.45 -16.60 -10.97
N ALA A 497 18.17 -17.60 -11.49
CA ALA A 497 17.57 -18.86 -11.92
C ALA A 497 16.88 -19.62 -10.77
N LYS A 498 17.47 -19.60 -9.56
CA LYS A 498 16.84 -20.18 -8.36
C LYS A 498 15.56 -19.44 -7.98
N LEU A 499 15.60 -18.10 -7.97
CA LEU A 499 14.42 -17.27 -7.68
C LEU A 499 13.31 -17.54 -8.70
N GLU A 500 13.63 -17.57 -10.00
CA GLU A 500 12.66 -17.87 -11.05
C GLU A 500 11.99 -19.23 -10.84
N LYS A 501 12.75 -20.28 -10.48
CA LYS A 501 12.17 -21.60 -10.17
C LYS A 501 11.18 -21.56 -9.00
N VAL A 502 11.49 -20.81 -7.94
CA VAL A 502 10.57 -20.65 -6.79
C VAL A 502 9.29 -19.93 -7.20
N LEU A 503 9.40 -18.85 -7.99
CA LEU A 503 8.24 -18.09 -8.45
C LEU A 503 7.39 -18.90 -9.44
N VAL A 504 8.00 -19.65 -10.37
CA VAL A 504 7.29 -20.55 -11.28
C VAL A 504 6.56 -21.63 -10.49
N GLN A 505 7.21 -22.22 -9.47
CA GLN A 505 6.57 -23.22 -8.60
C GLN A 505 5.33 -22.63 -7.89
N MET A 506 5.42 -21.40 -7.39
CA MET A 506 4.28 -20.70 -6.79
C MET A 506 3.12 -20.49 -7.78
N VAL A 507 3.39 -20.18 -9.05
CA VAL A 507 2.36 -20.08 -10.11
C VAL A 507 1.73 -21.44 -10.39
N VAL A 508 2.53 -22.50 -10.47
CA VAL A 508 2.04 -23.87 -10.75
C VAL A 508 1.11 -24.34 -9.63
N GLU A 509 1.51 -24.18 -8.37
CA GLU A 509 0.70 -24.53 -7.19
C GLU A 509 -0.64 -23.77 -7.15
N ASP A 510 -0.66 -22.51 -7.54
CA ASP A 510 -1.88 -21.69 -7.53
C ASP A 510 -2.83 -22.01 -8.70
N SER A 511 -2.28 -22.58 -9.79
CA SER A 511 -3.02 -22.86 -11.02
C SER A 511 -3.87 -24.14 -11.00
N GLU A 512 -3.71 -25.00 -9.99
CA GLU A 512 -4.41 -26.29 -9.89
C GLU A 512 -5.95 -26.15 -9.90
N GLU A 513 -6.47 -25.04 -9.37
CA GLU A 513 -7.91 -24.77 -9.24
C GLU A 513 -8.44 -23.79 -10.31
N CYS A 514 -7.60 -23.37 -11.26
CA CYS A 514 -7.97 -22.38 -12.29
C CYS A 514 -8.50 -23.05 -13.56
N GLU A 515 -9.59 -22.52 -14.15
CA GLU A 515 -10.19 -23.09 -15.38
C GLU A 515 -9.24 -23.10 -16.60
N ASP A 516 -8.35 -22.11 -16.72
CA ASP A 516 -7.34 -22.05 -17.78
C ASP A 516 -6.04 -22.80 -17.40
N GLY A 517 -6.01 -23.46 -16.23
CA GLY A 517 -4.81 -24.12 -15.71
C GLY A 517 -3.60 -23.18 -15.61
N GLY A 518 -3.86 -21.89 -15.35
CA GLY A 518 -2.82 -20.86 -15.21
C GLY A 518 -2.13 -20.42 -16.51
N LYS A 519 -2.57 -20.85 -17.70
CA LYS A 519 -1.89 -20.53 -18.97
C LYS A 519 -1.76 -19.03 -19.23
N GLY A 520 -2.79 -18.24 -18.90
CA GLY A 520 -2.72 -16.78 -18.98
C GLY A 520 -1.59 -16.18 -18.12
N ILE A 521 -1.51 -16.58 -16.86
CA ILE A 521 -0.50 -16.11 -15.90
C ILE A 521 0.90 -16.55 -16.30
N VAL A 522 1.07 -17.82 -16.70
CA VAL A 522 2.37 -18.36 -17.14
C VAL A 522 2.91 -17.62 -18.36
N ARG A 523 2.04 -17.18 -19.29
CA ARG A 523 2.46 -16.39 -20.47
C ARG A 523 3.01 -15.02 -20.12
N GLU A 524 2.63 -14.45 -18.97
CA GLU A 524 3.16 -13.16 -18.52
C GLU A 524 4.59 -13.27 -17.92
N MET A 525 5.04 -14.48 -17.57
CA MET A 525 6.40 -14.76 -17.11
C MET A 525 7.31 -15.15 -18.28
N MET A 526 8.06 -14.15 -18.77
CA MET A 526 9.12 -14.38 -19.75
C MET A 526 10.36 -14.94 -19.05
N PRO A 527 10.87 -16.14 -19.42
CA PRO A 527 12.04 -16.71 -18.76
C PRO A 527 13.24 -15.75 -18.75
N TYR A 528 14.06 -15.80 -17.70
CA TYR A 528 15.29 -15.01 -17.62
C TYR A 528 16.38 -15.50 -18.59
N GLU A 529 16.24 -16.70 -19.16
CA GLU A 529 17.17 -17.28 -20.14
C GLU A 529 18.63 -17.31 -19.65
N VAL A 530 18.81 -17.60 -18.35
CA VAL A 530 20.12 -17.52 -17.66
C VAL A 530 21.22 -18.27 -18.41
N ASP A 531 20.97 -19.52 -18.84
CA ASP A 531 21.98 -20.33 -19.53
C ASP A 531 22.39 -19.70 -20.89
N SER A 532 21.44 -19.16 -21.63
CA SER A 532 21.70 -18.46 -22.91
C SER A 532 22.55 -17.21 -22.69
N ILE A 533 22.25 -16.44 -21.63
CA ILE A 533 23.00 -15.24 -21.27
C ILE A 533 24.43 -15.60 -20.85
N ILE A 534 24.61 -16.64 -20.02
CA ILE A 534 25.93 -17.12 -19.61
C ILE A 534 26.76 -17.51 -20.84
N MET A 535 26.19 -18.31 -21.74
CA MET A 535 26.90 -18.74 -22.96
C MET A 535 27.27 -17.58 -23.87
N LYS A 536 26.39 -16.59 -24.02
CA LYS A 536 26.68 -15.38 -24.79
C LYS A 536 27.85 -14.58 -24.17
N LEU A 537 27.84 -14.37 -22.86
CA LEU A 537 28.89 -13.65 -22.16
C LEU A 537 30.23 -14.42 -22.17
N LEU A 538 30.20 -15.75 -22.13
CA LEU A 538 31.39 -16.59 -22.26
C LEU A 538 32.05 -16.42 -23.63
N ARG A 539 31.27 -16.45 -24.71
CA ARG A 539 31.79 -16.21 -26.07
C ARG A 539 32.38 -14.82 -26.22
N GLN A 540 31.69 -13.79 -25.72
CA GLN A 540 32.21 -12.42 -25.73
C GLN A 540 33.51 -12.27 -24.93
N TRP A 541 33.59 -12.93 -23.77
CA TRP A 541 34.82 -12.99 -22.98
C TRP A 541 35.96 -13.66 -23.77
N LEU A 542 35.68 -14.78 -24.45
CA LEU A 542 36.67 -15.51 -25.24
C LEU A 542 37.18 -14.66 -26.41
N ASP A 543 36.27 -14.03 -27.16
CA ASP A 543 36.60 -13.15 -28.28
C ASP A 543 37.49 -11.98 -27.84
N GLU A 544 37.15 -11.34 -26.72
CA GLU A 544 37.93 -10.24 -26.15
C GLU A 544 39.33 -10.70 -25.74
N ARG A 545 39.45 -11.86 -25.08
CA ARG A 545 40.75 -12.44 -24.72
C ARG A 545 41.60 -12.79 -25.95
N LEU A 546 40.98 -13.36 -26.98
CA LEU A 546 41.65 -13.67 -28.24
C LEU A 546 42.11 -12.40 -28.96
N ASN A 547 41.30 -11.34 -28.97
CA ASN A 547 41.68 -10.04 -29.54
C ASN A 547 42.86 -9.41 -28.79
N GLN A 548 42.86 -9.43 -27.46
CA GLN A 548 43.99 -8.98 -26.64
C GLN A 548 45.27 -9.77 -26.95
N ALA A 549 45.16 -11.08 -27.14
CA ALA A 549 46.28 -11.93 -27.53
C ALA A 549 46.79 -11.61 -28.95
N LYS A 550 45.90 -11.32 -29.91
CA LYS A 550 46.27 -10.88 -31.27
C LYS A 550 46.99 -9.54 -31.26
N GLU A 551 46.51 -8.56 -30.49
CA GLU A 551 47.17 -7.26 -30.35
C GLU A 551 48.57 -7.37 -29.72
N LEU A 552 48.71 -8.22 -28.70
CA LEU A 552 50.00 -8.51 -28.08
C LEU A 552 50.93 -9.20 -29.08
N LEU A 553 50.43 -10.18 -29.83
CA LEU A 553 51.19 -10.85 -30.88
C LEU A 553 51.71 -9.87 -31.94
N CYS A 554 50.88 -8.93 -32.41
CA CYS A 554 51.30 -7.88 -33.34
C CYS A 554 52.43 -7.02 -32.77
N ARG A 555 52.30 -6.57 -31.52
CA ARG A 555 53.33 -5.77 -30.84
C ARG A 555 54.64 -6.53 -30.71
N VAL A 556 54.56 -7.78 -30.28
CA VAL A 556 55.71 -8.67 -30.07
C VAL A 556 56.46 -8.92 -31.38
N LYS A 557 55.75 -9.08 -32.51
CA LYS A 557 56.34 -9.23 -33.85
C LYS A 557 57.19 -8.01 -34.24
N GLU A 558 56.77 -6.80 -33.88
CA GLU A 558 57.50 -5.56 -34.20
C GLU A 558 58.72 -5.33 -33.31
N THR A 559 58.66 -5.75 -32.06
CA THR A 559 59.72 -5.50 -31.06
C THR A 559 60.74 -6.63 -30.90
N GLU A 560 60.59 -7.72 -31.64
CA GLU A 560 61.43 -8.92 -31.48
C GLU A 560 62.89 -8.67 -31.89
N THR A 561 63.82 -9.17 -31.06
CA THR A 561 65.27 -9.05 -31.25
C THR A 561 65.97 -10.38 -31.51
N TRP A 562 65.24 -11.50 -31.40
CA TRP A 562 65.70 -12.88 -31.59
C TRP A 562 66.84 -13.30 -30.63
N ASN A 563 67.00 -12.58 -29.53
CA ASN A 563 67.98 -12.92 -28.51
C ASN A 563 67.44 -14.07 -27.64
N PRO A 564 68.24 -15.13 -27.43
CA PRO A 564 67.84 -16.22 -26.54
C PRO A 564 67.73 -15.69 -25.11
N LYS A 565 66.67 -16.08 -24.40
CA LYS A 565 66.43 -15.65 -23.02
C LYS A 565 67.56 -16.05 -22.07
N SER A 566 68.14 -17.24 -22.26
CA SER A 566 69.36 -17.67 -21.56
C SER A 566 70.06 -18.81 -22.30
N LYS A 567 71.25 -19.22 -21.84
CA LYS A 567 71.96 -20.40 -22.41
C LYS A 567 71.20 -21.71 -22.21
N SER A 568 70.40 -21.82 -21.15
CA SER A 568 69.55 -22.98 -20.86
C SER A 568 68.16 -22.90 -21.51
N GLU A 569 67.74 -21.71 -21.96
CA GLU A 569 66.45 -21.45 -22.59
C GLU A 569 66.67 -20.80 -23.97
N PRO A 570 66.95 -21.61 -25.02
CA PRO A 570 67.34 -21.13 -26.34
C PRO A 570 66.13 -20.67 -27.17
N TYR A 571 65.20 -19.94 -26.56
CA TYR A 571 64.02 -19.38 -27.20
C TYR A 571 63.95 -17.87 -26.97
N ALA A 572 63.34 -17.15 -27.92
CA ALA A 572 63.22 -15.69 -27.92
C ALA A 572 62.11 -15.21 -26.97
N GLN A 573 62.11 -13.92 -26.62
CA GLN A 573 61.15 -13.34 -25.68
C GLN A 573 59.71 -13.41 -26.20
N SER A 574 59.48 -13.28 -27.51
CA SER A 574 58.14 -13.37 -28.12
C SER A 574 57.36 -14.62 -27.80
N VAL A 575 57.98 -15.80 -27.91
CA VAL A 575 57.28 -17.06 -27.63
C VAL A 575 56.95 -17.20 -26.15
N VAL A 576 57.74 -16.57 -25.27
CA VAL A 576 57.47 -16.57 -23.82
C VAL A 576 56.22 -15.77 -23.53
N GLU A 577 56.08 -14.57 -24.12
CA GLU A 577 54.91 -13.72 -23.93
C GLU A 577 53.65 -14.35 -24.54
N LEU A 578 53.76 -14.96 -25.74
CA LEU A 578 52.67 -15.70 -26.37
C LEU A 578 52.20 -16.88 -25.52
N MET A 579 53.12 -17.68 -24.99
CA MET A 579 52.77 -18.82 -24.14
C MET A 579 52.26 -18.37 -22.76
N SER A 580 52.71 -17.21 -22.26
CA SER A 580 52.18 -16.62 -21.03
C SER A 580 50.71 -16.24 -21.19
N ILE A 581 50.36 -15.52 -22.26
CA ILE A 581 48.95 -15.11 -22.49
C ILE A 581 48.04 -16.31 -22.80
N ALA A 582 48.54 -17.32 -23.52
CA ALA A 582 47.81 -18.56 -23.74
C ALA A 582 47.52 -19.28 -22.42
N LYS A 583 48.51 -19.36 -21.51
CA LYS A 583 48.33 -19.93 -20.18
C LYS A 583 47.34 -19.14 -19.34
N GLU A 584 47.42 -17.81 -19.35
CA GLU A 584 46.48 -16.94 -18.64
C GLU A 584 45.05 -17.10 -19.15
N MET A 585 44.86 -17.24 -20.47
CA MET A 585 43.56 -17.48 -21.09
C MET A 585 42.98 -18.83 -20.69
N VAL A 586 43.78 -19.91 -20.73
CA VAL A 586 43.35 -21.25 -20.30
C VAL A 586 42.97 -21.24 -18.83
N ASN A 587 43.82 -20.71 -17.96
CA ASN A 587 43.53 -20.63 -16.52
C ASN A 587 42.26 -19.80 -16.27
N GLY A 588 42.18 -18.62 -16.88
CA GLY A 588 41.04 -17.73 -16.73
C GLY A 588 39.74 -18.35 -17.22
N PHE A 589 39.76 -19.19 -18.26
CA PHE A 589 38.58 -19.90 -18.76
C PHE A 589 38.08 -20.96 -17.77
N PHE A 590 38.99 -21.75 -17.19
CA PHE A 590 38.63 -22.79 -16.22
C PHE A 590 38.31 -22.25 -14.81
N GLU A 591 38.69 -21.01 -14.50
CA GLU A 591 38.30 -20.33 -13.27
C GLU A 591 36.86 -19.80 -13.29
N ILE A 592 36.20 -19.73 -14.45
CA ILE A 592 34.80 -19.28 -14.56
C ILE A 592 33.89 -20.39 -14.01
N PRO A 593 33.04 -20.12 -12.99
CA PRO A 593 32.26 -21.13 -12.28
C PRO A 593 30.99 -21.57 -13.05
N ILE A 594 31.16 -22.05 -14.28
CA ILE A 594 30.09 -22.52 -15.16
C ILE A 594 30.30 -23.99 -15.54
N GLY A 595 29.23 -24.67 -15.94
CA GLY A 595 29.33 -25.98 -16.57
C GLY A 595 29.94 -25.85 -17.96
N ILE A 596 31.27 -26.02 -18.06
CA ILE A 596 31.99 -25.93 -19.32
C ILE A 596 31.51 -27.04 -20.26
N THR A 597 31.01 -26.66 -21.43
CA THR A 597 30.60 -27.61 -22.48
C THR A 597 31.80 -27.95 -23.37
N ASP A 598 31.77 -29.14 -23.98
CA ASP A 598 32.80 -29.59 -24.93
C ASP A 598 33.00 -28.57 -26.07
N ASP A 599 31.90 -28.01 -26.60
CA ASP A 599 31.94 -26.97 -27.63
C ASP A 599 32.74 -25.73 -27.20
N SER A 600 32.59 -25.30 -25.94
CA SER A 600 33.29 -24.11 -25.43
C SER A 600 34.80 -24.36 -25.30
N VAL A 601 35.20 -25.60 -24.99
CA VAL A 601 36.61 -26.00 -24.94
C VAL A 601 37.20 -26.06 -26.35
N LEU A 602 36.42 -26.54 -27.32
CA LEU A 602 36.82 -26.56 -28.73
C LEU A 602 37.03 -25.13 -29.26
N ASP A 603 36.11 -24.20 -28.96
CA ASP A 603 36.24 -22.80 -29.36
C ASP A 603 37.54 -22.17 -28.80
N LEU A 604 37.88 -22.44 -27.53
CA LEU A 604 39.13 -21.98 -26.92
C LEU A 604 40.36 -22.61 -27.61
N ALA A 605 40.32 -23.92 -27.86
CA ALA A 605 41.42 -24.64 -28.49
C ALA A 605 41.69 -24.14 -29.92
N GLU A 606 40.64 -23.92 -30.72
CA GLU A 606 40.73 -23.40 -32.08
C GLU A 606 41.28 -21.96 -32.08
N GLY A 607 40.82 -21.12 -31.16
CA GLY A 607 41.34 -19.75 -31.00
C GLY A 607 42.83 -19.71 -30.67
N LEU A 608 43.30 -20.59 -29.77
CA LEU A 608 44.72 -20.72 -29.43
C LEU A 608 45.54 -21.32 -30.57
N GLU A 609 45.01 -22.32 -31.28
CA GLU A 609 45.64 -22.89 -32.47
C GLU A 609 45.90 -21.81 -33.52
N GLN A 610 44.90 -20.97 -33.81
CA GLN A 610 45.01 -19.88 -34.77
C GLN A 610 46.12 -18.89 -34.37
N LEU A 611 46.20 -18.50 -33.09
CA LEU A 611 47.25 -17.62 -32.56
C LEU A 611 48.65 -18.21 -32.76
N ILE A 612 48.82 -19.50 -32.43
CA ILE A 612 50.10 -20.20 -32.57
C ILE A 612 50.46 -20.37 -34.06
N GLN A 613 49.50 -20.69 -34.91
CA GLN A 613 49.70 -20.81 -36.34
C GLN A 613 50.13 -19.48 -36.97
N GLU A 614 49.55 -18.36 -36.54
CA GLU A 614 49.94 -17.03 -36.99
C GLU A 614 51.38 -16.68 -36.58
N TYR A 615 51.78 -17.03 -35.36
CA TYR A 615 53.16 -16.84 -34.89
C TYR A 615 54.15 -17.73 -35.66
N THR A 616 53.86 -19.01 -35.85
CA THR A 616 54.74 -19.93 -36.59
C THR A 616 54.89 -19.52 -38.06
N THR A 617 53.83 -19.02 -38.69
CA THR A 617 53.88 -18.46 -40.05
C THR A 617 54.78 -17.23 -40.11
N PHE A 618 54.72 -16.37 -39.09
CA PHE A 618 55.64 -15.23 -38.97
C PHE A 618 57.10 -15.68 -38.83
N VAL A 619 57.40 -16.64 -37.95
CA VAL A 619 58.75 -17.21 -37.78
C VAL A 619 59.25 -17.84 -39.09
N ALA A 620 58.39 -18.56 -39.82
CA ALA A 620 58.73 -19.14 -41.12
C ALA A 620 59.08 -18.05 -42.16
N SER A 621 58.45 -16.88 -42.08
CA SER A 621 58.74 -15.75 -42.99
C SER A 621 60.09 -15.06 -42.69
N CYS A 622 60.69 -15.31 -41.52
CA CYS A 622 62.02 -14.81 -41.20
C CYS A 622 63.12 -15.45 -42.07
N GLY A 623 62.85 -16.45 -42.91
CA GLY A 623 63.82 -16.97 -43.88
C GLY A 623 64.71 -18.10 -43.34
N SER A 624 65.33 -18.84 -44.26
CA SER A 624 66.13 -20.02 -43.91
C SER A 624 67.54 -19.63 -43.44
N LYS A 625 68.22 -20.50 -42.68
CA LYS A 625 69.63 -20.31 -42.31
C LYS A 625 70.53 -19.98 -43.51
N GLN A 626 70.24 -20.56 -44.68
CA GLN A 626 71.00 -20.32 -45.91
C GLN A 626 70.85 -18.89 -46.43
N SER A 627 69.72 -18.23 -46.12
CA SER A 627 69.39 -16.86 -46.51
C SER A 627 70.20 -15.80 -45.73
N TYR A 628 70.71 -16.17 -44.55
CA TYR A 628 71.52 -15.31 -43.67
C TYR A 628 73.02 -15.58 -43.74
N LEU A 629 73.43 -16.65 -44.43
CA LEU A 629 74.83 -16.91 -44.71
C LEU A 629 75.23 -16.06 -45.91
N PRO A 630 76.15 -15.08 -45.76
CA PRO A 630 76.63 -14.32 -46.91
C PRO A 630 77.22 -15.29 -47.93
N SER A 631 76.90 -15.09 -49.21
CA SER A 631 77.53 -15.87 -50.29
C SER A 631 79.04 -15.73 -50.15
N LEU A 632 79.74 -16.87 -50.03
CA LEU A 632 81.20 -16.87 -50.00
C LEU A 632 81.70 -16.01 -51.18
N PRO A 633 82.60 -15.03 -50.95
CA PRO A 633 83.08 -14.18 -52.03
C PRO A 633 83.65 -15.08 -53.13
N PRO A 634 83.35 -14.80 -54.41
CA PRO A 634 83.87 -15.62 -55.50
C PRO A 634 85.39 -15.63 -55.38
N LEU A 635 86.00 -16.82 -55.38
CA LEU A 635 87.45 -17.00 -55.37
C LEU A 635 88.03 -16.53 -56.71
N THR A 636 88.06 -15.22 -56.96
CA THR A 636 88.68 -14.59 -58.14
C THR A 636 90.19 -14.46 -57.94
N ARG A 637 90.85 -15.60 -57.68
CA ARG A 637 92.28 -15.79 -57.97
C ARG A 637 92.68 -17.26 -57.85
N CYS A 638 92.19 -18.09 -58.74
CA CYS A 638 92.89 -19.33 -59.08
C CYS A 638 93.74 -19.06 -60.33
N ASN A 639 95.05 -18.87 -60.15
CA ASN A 639 96.00 -18.93 -61.26
C ASN A 639 95.82 -20.27 -62.00
N GLY A 640 95.84 -20.24 -63.34
CA GLY A 640 95.62 -21.39 -64.23
C GLY A 640 96.56 -22.58 -64.06
N ASP A 641 97.54 -22.49 -63.14
CA ASP A 641 98.54 -23.53 -62.88
C ASP A 641 98.35 -24.29 -61.54
N SER A 642 97.20 -24.15 -60.89
CA SER A 642 96.89 -24.90 -59.67
C SER A 642 96.73 -26.41 -59.94
N LYS A 643 97.57 -27.23 -59.29
CA LYS A 643 97.54 -28.70 -59.35
C LYS A 643 96.24 -29.33 -58.80
N LEU A 644 95.33 -28.55 -58.22
CA LEU A 644 94.02 -29.02 -57.73
C LEU A 644 93.07 -29.46 -58.86
N PHE A 645 93.13 -28.83 -60.04
CA PHE A 645 92.26 -29.21 -61.17
C PHE A 645 92.63 -30.60 -61.75
N LYS A 646 93.89 -31.03 -61.58
CA LYS A 646 94.37 -32.37 -61.99
C LYS A 646 93.97 -33.46 -61.00
N LEU A 647 93.68 -33.11 -59.74
CA LEU A 647 93.15 -34.03 -58.72
C LEU A 647 91.66 -34.30 -58.91
N TRP A 648 90.87 -33.27 -59.26
CA TRP A 648 89.44 -33.44 -59.53
C TRP A 648 89.15 -34.28 -60.79
N ARG A 649 90.01 -34.21 -61.80
CA ARG A 649 89.89 -35.04 -63.02
C ARG A 649 90.28 -36.52 -62.81
N LYS A 650 90.89 -36.85 -61.67
CA LYS A 650 91.28 -38.23 -61.29
C LYS A 650 90.26 -38.91 -60.36
N ALA A 651 89.24 -38.19 -59.90
CA ALA A 651 88.21 -38.68 -58.98
C ALA A 651 86.90 -39.12 -59.65
N ASN A 652 86.76 -38.99 -60.98
CA ASN A 652 85.59 -39.48 -61.74
C ASN A 652 85.99 -40.13 -63.07
N PRO A 653 86.16 -41.47 -63.12
CA PRO A 653 86.11 -42.24 -64.35
C PRO A 653 84.68 -42.77 -64.59
N CYS A 654 84.20 -42.66 -65.84
CA CYS A 654 82.86 -43.02 -66.37
C CYS A 654 81.79 -41.91 -66.17
N THR A 655 81.08 -41.38 -67.18
CA THR A 655 80.89 -41.74 -68.60
C THR A 655 80.54 -40.50 -69.44
N THR A 656 81.07 -40.52 -70.66
CA THR A 656 80.79 -39.72 -71.86
C THR A 656 79.31 -39.63 -72.28
N ARG A 657 78.83 -38.44 -72.69
CA ARG A 657 78.55 -38.13 -74.10
C ARG A 657 78.45 -36.63 -74.37
N VAL A 658 79.04 -36.27 -75.49
CA VAL A 658 79.22 -34.95 -76.10
C VAL A 658 77.93 -34.51 -76.81
N ALA A 659 77.78 -33.19 -76.90
CA ALA A 659 76.97 -32.40 -77.83
C ALA A 659 75.45 -32.43 -77.64
N GLU A 660 74.87 -31.30 -77.24
CA GLU A 660 74.32 -30.36 -78.23
C GLU A 660 73.92 -29.02 -77.59
N ILE A 661 74.19 -27.95 -78.37
CA ILE A 661 73.56 -26.62 -78.30
C ILE A 661 74.11 -25.64 -77.25
N ASN A 662 75.26 -25.07 -77.62
CA ASN A 662 75.41 -23.62 -77.55
C ASN A 662 74.41 -22.99 -78.54
N GLN A 663 73.43 -22.24 -78.05
CA GLN A 663 72.84 -21.11 -78.77
C GLN A 663 72.08 -20.25 -77.78
N PHE A 664 72.69 -19.13 -77.39
CA PHE A 664 72.15 -17.76 -77.40
C PHE A 664 73.00 -16.91 -76.45
N MET A 665 74.09 -16.39 -77.01
CA MET A 665 74.80 -15.24 -76.50
C MET A 665 74.08 -13.95 -76.93
N LYS A 666 74.27 -12.89 -76.12
CA LYS A 666 73.97 -11.44 -76.32
C LYS A 666 72.60 -11.00 -75.76
N THR A 667 72.45 -9.95 -74.95
CA THR A 667 73.32 -8.79 -74.66
C THR A 667 72.83 -8.07 -73.39
N GLU A 668 73.77 -7.39 -72.71
CA GLU A 668 73.64 -6.10 -71.99
C GLU A 668 72.66 -5.92 -70.80
N GLY A 669 73.21 -6.03 -69.59
CA GLY A 669 73.54 -4.88 -68.74
C GLY A 669 72.45 -3.87 -68.36
N GLN A 670 71.86 -4.04 -67.17
CA GLN A 670 71.54 -2.91 -66.28
C GLN A 670 71.37 -3.41 -64.84
N HIS A 671 72.21 -2.87 -63.95
CA HIS A 671 72.09 -3.01 -62.52
C HIS A 671 70.87 -2.23 -62.00
N PRO A 672 69.97 -2.83 -61.22
CA PRO A 672 69.40 -2.16 -60.08
C PRO A 672 70.24 -2.52 -58.85
N ARG A 673 70.76 -1.49 -58.17
CA ARG A 673 71.33 -1.61 -56.83
C ARG A 673 70.37 -2.40 -55.94
N PRO A 674 70.80 -3.42 -55.18
CA PRO A 674 70.00 -3.86 -54.05
C PRO A 674 70.06 -2.73 -53.01
N SER A 675 68.90 -2.15 -52.73
CA SER A 675 68.65 -1.35 -51.54
C SER A 675 69.04 -2.20 -50.33
N THR A 676 70.18 -1.87 -49.71
CA THR A 676 70.56 -2.39 -48.42
C THR A 676 69.56 -1.87 -47.39
N SER A 677 68.68 -2.75 -46.89
CA SER A 677 67.89 -2.42 -45.71
C SER A 677 68.84 -2.28 -44.52
N ARG A 678 68.50 -1.38 -43.59
CA ARG A 678 69.31 -1.06 -42.39
C ARG A 678 69.64 -2.28 -41.51
N GLY A 679 68.99 -3.43 -41.71
CA GLY A 679 69.24 -4.66 -40.95
C GLY A 679 70.55 -5.37 -41.30
N THR A 680 71.10 -5.19 -42.51
CA THR A 680 72.26 -5.97 -42.96
C THR A 680 73.62 -5.39 -42.52
N GLN A 681 73.66 -4.25 -41.84
CA GLN A 681 74.90 -3.60 -41.40
C GLN A 681 75.42 -4.02 -40.01
N ARG A 682 74.73 -4.92 -39.30
CA ARG A 682 75.11 -5.30 -37.92
C ARG A 682 75.46 -6.77 -37.68
N LEU A 683 75.56 -7.58 -38.74
CA LEU A 683 75.97 -8.99 -38.64
C LEU A 683 77.51 -9.19 -38.70
N TYR A 684 78.29 -8.12 -38.56
CA TYR A 684 79.74 -8.19 -38.33
C TYR A 684 80.14 -7.24 -37.21
N ILE A 685 79.90 -7.66 -35.96
CA ILE A 685 80.85 -7.65 -34.82
C ILE A 685 80.56 -8.90 -33.99
#